data_AF-A0A7W7HKQ5-F1
#
_entry.id   AF-A0A7W7HKQ5-F1
#
_cell.length_a   1.000
_cell.length_b   1.000
_cell.length_c   1.000
_cell.angle_alpha   90.00
_cell.angle_beta   90.00
_cell.angle_gamma   90.00
#
_symmetry.space_group_name_H-M   'P 1'
#
loop_
_entity.id
_entity.type
_entity.pdbx_description
1 polymer ?
#
loop_
_entity_poly.entity_id
_entity_poly.type
_entity_poly.pdbx_seq_one_letter_code
_entity_poly.pdbx_strand_id
1 'polypeptide(L)'
;MLIAEHDNAHDRIDTPGGSPRLSIATACLSGTIEDKLAAAAAAGFDGIEIFENDLIASAWSPARIRQECARRGLTIEAYQPFRDFEAVPARRLRANLRRADRKLDVLEQLGAKTLLVCSSESPDAVDDDDLAAAHLHELAERAQRRGVRIAYEAQSWGRHVNTSAHAWQIVRRADHRALGLCLDSFHVLSRDEDPAQIAVIPAAKVFHLQLADAPRLKMDVAEWSRHHRFFPGLGSFDLTGFVARILAAGYDGPLSLEAYNDISCQADPRHAAIDGMRSLLTLIPSAGLPAAPRLGGHVFTELAVDDTSGPAVERTLTALGFLRTGRHRSKPVHLWEQGDARVLLNFAPQRRVDPGAAVICALAVESDDPARSAQRADRLLAPVLPRARQPEEADLTSVAAPDGTAVFFCRPGTDGGWRGDFTPTGVVARTDGLVTATDHIALTESVDDFDQVALFYRSVLGLRSGPATELAAPFGLLRSRSATDTEHGVRITLNTAPLRRGIWAPGIPNPQHVAFASDDVIAAARSMRELGAPVLRIPDNYYDDLDARLAPPPELLAVLREHSILYDSDACGEYLHFYTQMLGSRLFFEVVQRIGDYTGYGSPGTVAVRMAAHRHRRLRDLRDTGSHPHDYSLAHLTALSLSPPELVEAAASAGYRYVGIRLTRVTPHEPHYPLATDPALMRTTKVRLAATGVEVLDIELARIGPDEDPRDFQRFLEAGAELGARHVITQLPDPDRARKVDRFARLCEMARPLGLTVDLEFPSWTETPDLTEAARVLRAAGQPNGGMLIDLLHFARSGSSVADLRELPAEWFHFAHVCDAPAAIPATSEGLIHTARFERLYPGDGGIDLDGILAALPPGLPYALEIPRAQTVAQVGAKEHARLALAAARGRLDQVASAAA
;
A
#
# COMPACT_ATOMS: atom_id res chain seq x y z
N MET A 1 4.30 -8.64 -12.99
CA MET A 1 4.10 -9.18 -14.36
C MET A 1 5.39 -9.90 -14.75
N LEU A 2 5.28 -11.16 -15.18
CA LEU A 2 6.32 -12.18 -15.42
C LEU A 2 6.84 -12.93 -14.17
N ILE A 3 5.98 -13.79 -13.61
CA ILE A 3 6.42 -15.04 -12.98
C ILE A 3 6.26 -16.10 -14.07
N ALA A 4 7.35 -16.74 -14.46
CA ALA A 4 7.38 -17.76 -15.50
C ALA A 4 6.40 -18.91 -15.19
N GLU A 5 5.73 -19.41 -16.22
CA GLU A 5 4.98 -20.67 -16.20
C GLU A 5 5.92 -21.78 -15.71
N HIS A 6 5.84 -22.13 -14.43
CA HIS A 6 6.52 -23.28 -13.87
C HIS A 6 5.71 -24.52 -14.22
N ASP A 7 6.20 -25.30 -15.18
CA ASP A 7 5.82 -26.69 -15.39
C ASP A 7 6.34 -27.53 -14.21
N ASN A 8 5.68 -27.45 -13.06
CA ASN A 8 5.97 -28.29 -11.91
C ASN A 8 5.30 -29.67 -12.08
N ALA A 9 5.96 -30.55 -12.82
CA ALA A 9 5.75 -31.99 -12.65
C ALA A 9 6.32 -32.41 -11.29
N HIS A 10 5.56 -32.24 -10.20
CA HIS A 10 5.93 -32.77 -8.90
C HIS A 10 5.81 -34.30 -8.91
N ASP A 11 6.95 -34.98 -8.84
CA ASP A 11 7.02 -36.42 -8.53
C ASP A 11 6.36 -36.67 -7.16
N ARG A 12 5.21 -37.35 -7.17
CA ARG A 12 4.51 -37.78 -5.95
C ARG A 12 5.35 -38.83 -5.24
N ILE A 13 5.60 -38.61 -3.96
CA ILE A 13 6.11 -39.65 -3.06
C ILE A 13 4.94 -40.57 -2.73
N ASP A 14 4.91 -41.76 -3.33
CA ASP A 14 3.99 -42.83 -2.97
C ASP A 14 4.23 -43.23 -1.51
N THR A 15 3.35 -42.76 -0.62
CA THR A 15 3.30 -43.18 0.78
C THR A 15 2.28 -44.32 0.90
N PRO A 16 2.62 -45.45 1.57
CA PRO A 16 1.67 -46.55 1.77
C PRO A 16 0.56 -46.09 2.73
N GLY A 17 -0.66 -45.96 2.22
CA GLY A 17 -1.80 -45.30 2.88
C GLY A 17 -2.04 -43.93 2.24
N GLY A 18 -2.81 -43.91 1.15
CA GLY A 18 -2.92 -42.75 0.25
C GLY A 18 -3.24 -41.44 0.97
N SER A 19 -2.57 -40.36 0.57
CA SER A 19 -2.86 -39.01 1.06
C SER A 19 -4.31 -38.63 0.76
N PRO A 20 -5.00 -37.90 1.67
CA PRO A 20 -6.38 -37.50 1.45
C PRO A 20 -6.48 -36.60 0.20
N ARG A 21 -7.57 -36.76 -0.56
CA ARG A 21 -7.83 -35.91 -1.73
C ARG A 21 -8.11 -34.49 -1.25
N LEU A 22 -7.45 -33.50 -1.84
CA LEU A 22 -7.59 -32.09 -1.46
C LEU A 22 -8.49 -31.37 -2.45
N SER A 23 -9.50 -30.67 -1.93
CA SER A 23 -10.48 -29.96 -2.75
C SER A 23 -10.73 -28.53 -2.27
N ILE A 24 -11.32 -27.71 -3.13
CA ILE A 24 -11.75 -26.35 -2.85
C ILE A 24 -13.08 -26.10 -3.54
N ALA A 25 -13.99 -25.37 -2.91
CA ALA A 25 -15.18 -24.87 -3.58
C ALA A 25 -14.83 -23.70 -4.51
N THR A 26 -15.43 -23.63 -5.71
CA THR A 26 -15.29 -22.46 -6.61
C THR A 26 -15.71 -21.16 -5.93
N ALA A 27 -16.57 -21.28 -4.93
CA ALA A 27 -17.09 -20.22 -4.11
C ALA A 27 -16.02 -19.51 -3.24
N CYS A 28 -14.88 -20.19 -2.95
CA CYS A 28 -13.72 -19.63 -2.24
C CYS A 28 -12.86 -18.70 -3.09
N LEU A 29 -13.07 -18.71 -4.41
CA LEU A 29 -12.24 -18.03 -5.40
C LEU A 29 -13.06 -16.97 -6.13
N SER A 30 -12.42 -15.85 -6.46
CA SER A 30 -13.01 -14.80 -7.31
C SER A 30 -12.88 -15.15 -8.81
N GLY A 31 -13.34 -14.29 -9.70
CA GLY A 31 -13.23 -14.46 -11.16
C GLY A 31 -14.30 -15.36 -11.78
N THR A 32 -14.14 -15.72 -13.06
CA THR A 32 -15.08 -16.62 -13.75
C THR A 32 -14.74 -18.08 -13.48
N ILE A 33 -15.62 -19.03 -13.87
CA ILE A 33 -15.34 -20.46 -13.65
C ILE A 33 -14.05 -20.91 -14.34
N GLU A 34 -13.69 -20.28 -15.46
CA GLU A 34 -12.43 -20.49 -16.17
C GLU A 34 -11.21 -20.16 -15.32
N ASP A 35 -11.21 -18.97 -14.70
CA ASP A 35 -10.13 -18.48 -13.85
C ASP A 35 -9.99 -19.37 -12.61
N LYS A 36 -11.13 -19.70 -11.97
CA LYS A 36 -11.19 -20.54 -10.77
C LYS A 36 -10.64 -21.94 -11.01
N LEU A 37 -11.04 -22.58 -12.10
CA LEU A 37 -10.54 -23.91 -12.48
C LEU A 37 -9.05 -23.89 -12.80
N ALA A 38 -8.57 -22.84 -13.47
CA ALA A 38 -7.14 -22.67 -13.76
C ALA A 38 -6.33 -22.46 -12.47
N ALA A 39 -6.80 -21.61 -11.56
CA ALA A 39 -6.16 -21.33 -10.28
C ALA A 39 -6.10 -22.58 -9.37
N ALA A 40 -7.21 -23.30 -9.22
CA ALA A 40 -7.26 -24.52 -8.42
C ALA A 40 -6.30 -25.61 -8.95
N ALA A 41 -6.29 -25.81 -10.28
CA ALA A 41 -5.37 -26.77 -10.89
C ALA A 41 -3.89 -26.35 -10.71
N ALA A 42 -3.58 -25.07 -10.92
CA ALA A 42 -2.23 -24.55 -10.77
C ALA A 42 -1.70 -24.62 -9.32
N ALA A 43 -2.60 -24.52 -8.33
CA ALA A 43 -2.26 -24.72 -6.93
C ALA A 43 -2.15 -26.21 -6.52
N GLY A 44 -2.50 -27.14 -7.42
CA GLY A 44 -2.34 -28.59 -7.20
C GLY A 44 -3.51 -29.29 -6.49
N PHE A 45 -4.72 -28.71 -6.49
CA PHE A 45 -5.91 -29.39 -5.95
C PHE A 45 -6.25 -30.65 -6.77
N ASP A 46 -6.77 -31.69 -6.11
CA ASP A 46 -7.24 -32.93 -6.76
C ASP A 46 -8.69 -32.81 -7.26
N GLY A 47 -9.47 -31.93 -6.65
CA GLY A 47 -10.89 -31.81 -6.93
C GLY A 47 -11.47 -30.44 -6.64
N ILE A 48 -12.65 -30.18 -7.19
CA ILE A 48 -13.37 -28.93 -7.01
C ILE A 48 -14.83 -29.18 -6.67
N GLU A 49 -15.40 -28.30 -5.84
CA GLU A 49 -16.85 -28.22 -5.67
C GLU A 49 -17.40 -27.12 -6.58
N ILE A 50 -18.40 -27.45 -7.38
CA ILE A 50 -19.04 -26.48 -8.27
C ILE A 50 -20.16 -25.78 -7.50
N PHE A 51 -19.96 -24.49 -7.25
CA PHE A 51 -20.99 -23.61 -6.72
C PHE A 51 -22.02 -23.28 -7.80
N GLU A 52 -23.30 -23.38 -7.48
CA GLU A 52 -24.42 -23.27 -8.41
C GLU A 52 -24.39 -21.93 -9.17
N ASN A 53 -24.07 -20.83 -8.49
CA ASN A 53 -24.05 -19.50 -9.11
C ASN A 53 -22.93 -19.37 -10.16
N ASP A 54 -21.77 -20.02 -9.96
CA ASP A 54 -20.69 -20.01 -10.95
C ASP A 54 -21.10 -20.76 -12.21
N LEU A 55 -21.82 -21.87 -12.07
CA LEU A 55 -22.38 -22.60 -13.20
C LEU A 55 -23.45 -21.77 -13.94
N ILE A 56 -24.33 -21.08 -13.21
CA ILE A 56 -25.40 -20.27 -13.80
C ILE A 56 -24.83 -19.07 -14.56
N ALA A 57 -23.78 -18.43 -14.03
CA ALA A 57 -23.13 -17.28 -14.65
C ALA A 57 -22.21 -17.67 -15.82
N SER A 58 -21.80 -18.94 -15.89
CA SER A 58 -20.87 -19.46 -16.89
C SER A 58 -21.50 -19.57 -18.29
N ALA A 59 -20.71 -19.22 -19.32
CA ALA A 59 -21.06 -19.48 -20.71
C ALA A 59 -20.88 -20.96 -21.11
N TRP A 60 -20.19 -21.75 -20.27
CA TRP A 60 -19.95 -23.18 -20.51
C TRP A 60 -21.12 -24.03 -20.01
N SER A 61 -21.47 -25.04 -20.82
CA SER A 61 -22.40 -26.08 -20.39
C SER A 61 -21.79 -26.94 -19.27
N PRO A 62 -22.62 -27.61 -18.45
CA PRO A 62 -22.13 -28.56 -17.45
C PRO A 62 -21.19 -29.63 -18.03
N ALA A 63 -21.50 -30.16 -19.22
CA ALA A 63 -20.66 -31.13 -19.91
C ALA A 63 -19.30 -30.56 -20.32
N ARG A 64 -19.24 -29.28 -20.71
CA ARG A 64 -17.97 -28.60 -21.01
C ARG A 64 -17.15 -28.38 -19.75
N ILE A 65 -17.77 -27.98 -18.63
CA ILE A 65 -17.06 -27.83 -17.35
C ILE A 65 -16.42 -29.16 -16.94
N ARG A 66 -17.15 -30.28 -17.06
CA ARG A 66 -16.59 -31.62 -16.83
C ARG A 66 -15.34 -31.89 -17.68
N GLN A 67 -15.38 -31.56 -18.97
CA GLN A 67 -14.24 -31.75 -19.87
C GLN A 67 -13.04 -30.88 -19.47
N GLU A 68 -13.29 -29.63 -19.08
CA GLU A 68 -12.24 -28.68 -18.68
C GLU A 68 -11.62 -29.03 -17.31
N CYS A 69 -12.41 -29.55 -16.37
CA CYS A 69 -11.90 -30.15 -15.14
C CYS A 69 -11.01 -31.35 -15.44
N ALA A 70 -11.48 -32.30 -16.26
CA ALA A 70 -10.71 -33.48 -16.63
C ALA A 70 -9.39 -33.14 -17.35
N ARG A 71 -9.40 -32.13 -18.25
CA ARG A 71 -8.19 -31.65 -18.93
C ARG A 71 -7.13 -31.09 -17.97
N ARG A 72 -7.57 -30.59 -16.81
CA ARG A 72 -6.72 -30.04 -15.74
C ARG A 72 -6.42 -31.03 -14.62
N GLY A 73 -6.88 -32.27 -14.73
CA GLY A 73 -6.73 -33.28 -13.67
C GLY A 73 -7.61 -33.05 -12.45
N LEU A 74 -8.62 -32.17 -12.53
CA LEU A 74 -9.56 -31.91 -11.44
C LEU A 74 -10.76 -32.86 -11.50
N THR A 75 -11.08 -33.47 -10.36
CA THR A 75 -12.36 -34.15 -10.14
C THR A 75 -13.44 -33.15 -9.70
N ILE A 76 -14.72 -33.47 -9.92
CA ILE A 76 -15.85 -32.67 -9.40
C ILE A 76 -16.43 -33.42 -8.21
N GLU A 77 -16.06 -32.98 -7.00
CA GLU A 77 -16.35 -33.70 -5.75
C GLU A 77 -17.80 -33.49 -5.30
N ALA A 78 -18.34 -32.28 -5.48
CA ALA A 78 -19.71 -31.92 -5.14
C ALA A 78 -20.30 -30.84 -6.05
N TYR A 79 -21.63 -30.81 -6.14
CA TYR A 79 -22.40 -29.67 -6.66
C TYR A 79 -23.24 -29.09 -5.51
N GLN A 80 -23.16 -27.78 -5.31
CA GLN A 80 -23.71 -27.13 -4.13
C GLN A 80 -24.10 -25.67 -4.38
N PRO A 81 -24.98 -25.06 -3.55
CA PRO A 81 -25.83 -25.69 -2.53
C PRO A 81 -27.21 -26.03 -3.10
N PHE A 82 -27.90 -27.00 -2.50
CA PHE A 82 -29.33 -27.22 -2.72
C PHE A 82 -30.11 -26.88 -1.44
N ARG A 83 -30.81 -25.74 -1.45
CA ARG A 83 -31.47 -25.17 -0.26
C ARG A 83 -32.95 -25.51 -0.15
N ASP A 84 -33.50 -25.35 1.05
CA ASP A 84 -34.93 -25.32 1.38
C ASP A 84 -35.72 -26.52 0.87
N PHE A 85 -35.36 -27.73 1.31
CA PHE A 85 -35.95 -28.96 0.79
C PHE A 85 -36.93 -29.65 1.76
N GLU A 86 -36.46 -29.96 2.96
CA GLU A 86 -37.10 -30.86 3.92
C GLU A 86 -38.15 -30.18 4.81
N ALA A 87 -38.99 -31.01 5.45
CA ALA A 87 -40.07 -30.59 6.37
C ALA A 87 -41.03 -29.48 5.87
N VAL A 88 -41.28 -29.39 4.56
CA VAL A 88 -42.19 -28.39 3.96
C VAL A 88 -43.56 -28.96 3.58
N PRO A 89 -44.63 -28.14 3.43
CA PRO A 89 -45.93 -28.62 3.00
C PRO A 89 -45.89 -29.35 1.65
N ALA A 90 -46.78 -30.32 1.45
CA ALA A 90 -46.80 -31.19 0.26
C ALA A 90 -46.78 -30.44 -1.08
N ARG A 91 -47.39 -29.25 -1.16
CA ARG A 91 -47.33 -28.39 -2.37
C ARG A 91 -45.91 -27.91 -2.66
N ARG A 92 -45.17 -27.48 -1.63
CA ARG A 92 -43.77 -27.06 -1.74
C ARG A 92 -42.87 -28.25 -2.02
N LEU A 93 -43.08 -29.38 -1.34
CA LEU A 93 -42.34 -30.61 -1.59
C LEU A 93 -42.40 -31.02 -3.07
N ARG A 94 -43.60 -31.06 -3.68
CA ARG A 94 -43.74 -31.36 -5.12
C ARG A 94 -42.91 -30.44 -6.02
N ALA A 95 -42.87 -29.14 -5.70
CA ALA A 95 -42.05 -28.18 -6.44
C ALA A 95 -40.55 -28.40 -6.22
N ASN A 96 -40.16 -28.70 -4.98
CA ASN A 96 -38.79 -29.00 -4.59
C ASN A 96 -38.27 -30.29 -5.23
N LEU A 97 -39.08 -31.35 -5.31
CA LEU A 97 -38.74 -32.60 -6.00
C LEU A 97 -38.53 -32.38 -7.50
N ARG A 98 -39.38 -31.56 -8.14
CA ARG A 98 -39.17 -31.16 -9.55
C ARG A 98 -37.83 -30.41 -9.71
N ARG A 99 -37.51 -29.51 -8.79
CA ARG A 99 -36.23 -28.79 -8.78
C ARG A 99 -35.06 -29.76 -8.59
N ALA A 100 -35.17 -30.69 -7.64
CA ALA A 100 -34.18 -31.74 -7.39
C ALA A 100 -33.92 -32.57 -8.65
N ASP A 101 -34.96 -33.03 -9.35
CA ASP A 101 -34.79 -33.80 -10.59
C ASP A 101 -33.98 -33.03 -11.64
N ARG A 102 -34.24 -31.71 -11.81
CA ARG A 102 -33.45 -30.87 -12.72
C ARG A 102 -32.00 -30.70 -12.27
N LYS A 103 -31.74 -30.60 -10.97
CA LYS A 103 -30.37 -30.51 -10.44
C LYS A 103 -29.63 -31.83 -10.61
N LEU A 104 -30.30 -32.97 -10.42
CA LEU A 104 -29.72 -34.28 -10.68
C LEU A 104 -29.36 -34.45 -12.17
N ASP A 105 -30.16 -33.94 -13.11
CA ASP A 105 -29.82 -33.91 -14.54
C ASP A 105 -28.54 -33.07 -14.82
N VAL A 106 -28.31 -31.99 -14.05
CA VAL A 106 -27.08 -31.19 -14.11
C VAL A 106 -25.88 -31.96 -13.55
N LEU A 107 -26.03 -32.63 -12.40
CA LEU A 107 -24.97 -33.45 -11.82
C LEU A 107 -24.53 -34.57 -12.77
N GLU A 108 -25.47 -35.19 -13.49
CA GLU A 108 -25.15 -36.22 -14.48
C GLU A 108 -24.26 -35.67 -15.60
N GLN A 109 -24.54 -34.46 -16.10
CA GLN A 109 -23.72 -33.80 -17.12
C GLN A 109 -22.35 -33.36 -16.57
N LEU A 110 -22.31 -32.82 -15.34
CA LEU A 110 -21.05 -32.51 -14.64
C LEU A 110 -20.24 -33.78 -14.35
N GLY A 111 -20.89 -34.93 -14.24
CA GLY A 111 -20.28 -36.16 -13.74
C GLY A 111 -20.06 -36.17 -12.22
N ALA A 112 -20.64 -35.22 -11.49
CA ALA A 112 -20.56 -35.12 -10.04
C ALA A 112 -21.38 -36.23 -9.37
N LYS A 113 -20.89 -36.77 -8.24
CA LYS A 113 -21.53 -37.89 -7.52
C LYS A 113 -22.18 -37.50 -6.19
N THR A 114 -22.02 -36.25 -5.77
CA THR A 114 -22.53 -35.74 -4.50
C THR A 114 -23.30 -34.45 -4.74
N LEU A 115 -24.53 -34.38 -4.25
CA LEU A 115 -25.31 -33.15 -4.13
C LEU A 115 -25.32 -32.74 -2.65
N LEU A 116 -24.87 -31.51 -2.37
CA LEU A 116 -24.92 -30.95 -1.02
C LEU A 116 -26.27 -30.27 -0.80
N VAL A 117 -26.96 -30.69 0.27
CA VAL A 117 -28.29 -30.19 0.65
C VAL A 117 -28.18 -29.49 1.99
N CYS A 118 -28.40 -28.19 2.02
CA CYS A 118 -28.36 -27.42 3.26
C CYS A 118 -29.70 -27.54 4.00
N SER A 119 -29.65 -27.61 5.33
CA SER A 119 -30.82 -27.52 6.21
C SER A 119 -31.69 -26.30 5.87
N SER A 120 -33.00 -26.49 5.86
CA SER A 120 -33.98 -25.52 5.40
C SER A 120 -34.01 -24.25 6.27
N GLU A 121 -34.00 -23.10 5.61
CA GLU A 121 -34.26 -21.78 6.20
C GLU A 121 -35.70 -21.32 5.92
N SER A 122 -36.42 -22.05 5.07
CA SER A 122 -37.75 -21.70 4.59
C SER A 122 -38.73 -21.43 5.73
N PRO A 123 -39.50 -20.32 5.68
CA PRO A 123 -40.54 -20.06 6.67
C PRO A 123 -41.66 -21.10 6.66
N ASP A 124 -41.79 -21.86 5.56
CA ASP A 124 -42.75 -22.95 5.42
C ASP A 124 -42.28 -24.25 6.08
N ALA A 125 -41.00 -24.37 6.46
CA ALA A 125 -40.51 -25.56 7.13
C ALA A 125 -41.11 -25.67 8.54
N VAL A 126 -41.64 -26.85 8.87
CA VAL A 126 -42.20 -27.18 10.20
C VAL A 126 -41.20 -28.00 11.01
N ASP A 127 -41.30 -27.90 12.34
CA ASP A 127 -40.45 -28.62 13.27
C ASP A 127 -40.94 -30.08 13.42
N ASP A 128 -40.63 -30.91 12.43
CA ASP A 128 -41.03 -32.32 12.35
C ASP A 128 -39.90 -33.17 11.75
N ASP A 129 -39.15 -33.82 12.64
CA ASP A 129 -38.02 -34.69 12.29
C ASP A 129 -38.41 -35.88 11.42
N ASP A 130 -39.59 -36.46 11.64
CA ASP A 130 -40.04 -37.64 10.89
C ASP A 130 -40.43 -37.24 9.48
N LEU A 131 -41.06 -36.07 9.32
CA LEU A 131 -41.32 -35.47 8.02
C LEU A 131 -40.02 -35.07 7.30
N ALA A 132 -39.06 -34.49 8.02
CA ALA A 132 -37.74 -34.17 7.46
C ALA A 132 -37.04 -35.43 6.94
N ALA A 133 -37.02 -36.50 7.74
CA ALA A 133 -36.46 -37.79 7.39
C ALA A 133 -37.16 -38.41 6.17
N ALA A 134 -38.50 -38.38 6.12
CA ALA A 134 -39.27 -38.90 4.99
C ALA A 134 -38.99 -38.14 3.69
N HIS A 135 -38.92 -36.81 3.74
CA HIS A 135 -38.57 -36.01 2.56
C HIS A 135 -37.15 -36.30 2.08
N LEU A 136 -36.17 -36.30 2.98
CA LEU A 136 -34.76 -36.57 2.63
C LEU A 136 -34.57 -38.01 2.10
N HIS A 137 -35.32 -38.98 2.62
CA HIS A 137 -35.37 -40.33 2.05
C HIS A 137 -35.86 -40.30 0.60
N GLU A 138 -36.97 -39.63 0.30
CA GLU A 138 -37.51 -39.52 -1.07
C GLU A 138 -36.50 -38.85 -2.02
N LEU A 139 -35.79 -37.82 -1.56
CA LEU A 139 -34.72 -37.18 -2.33
C LEU A 139 -33.57 -38.15 -2.60
N ALA A 140 -33.15 -38.92 -1.59
CA ALA A 140 -32.06 -39.86 -1.69
C ALA A 140 -32.42 -41.04 -2.62
N GLU A 141 -33.67 -41.50 -2.65
CA GLU A 141 -34.13 -42.50 -3.63
C GLU A 141 -33.98 -41.98 -5.08
N ARG A 142 -34.37 -40.72 -5.31
CA ARG A 142 -34.24 -40.06 -6.62
C ARG A 142 -32.79 -39.89 -7.04
N ALA A 143 -31.93 -39.49 -6.10
CA ALA A 143 -30.50 -39.34 -6.34
C ALA A 143 -29.83 -40.68 -6.66
N GLN A 144 -30.15 -41.72 -5.89
CA GLN A 144 -29.59 -43.06 -6.07
C GLN A 144 -29.89 -43.67 -7.44
N ARG A 145 -31.09 -43.43 -8.00
CA ARG A 145 -31.44 -43.90 -9.35
C ARG A 145 -30.50 -43.37 -10.44
N ARG A 146 -29.82 -42.26 -10.18
CA ARG A 146 -28.83 -41.61 -11.06
C ARG A 146 -27.38 -41.81 -10.58
N GLY A 147 -27.17 -42.66 -9.57
CA GLY A 147 -25.86 -42.89 -8.97
C GLY A 147 -25.28 -41.67 -8.24
N VAL A 148 -26.15 -40.80 -7.72
CA VAL A 148 -25.80 -39.61 -6.92
C VAL A 148 -26.11 -39.89 -5.45
N ARG A 149 -25.28 -39.34 -4.56
CA ARG A 149 -25.48 -39.32 -3.10
C ARG A 149 -25.88 -37.92 -2.63
N ILE A 150 -26.64 -37.87 -1.54
CA ILE A 150 -27.03 -36.64 -0.86
C ILE A 150 -26.17 -36.48 0.39
N ALA A 151 -25.44 -35.36 0.47
CA ALA A 151 -24.74 -34.93 1.66
C ALA A 151 -25.55 -33.81 2.33
N TYR A 152 -26.20 -34.13 3.44
CA TYR A 152 -27.03 -33.18 4.18
C TYR A 152 -26.17 -32.37 5.17
N GLU A 153 -26.22 -31.06 5.07
CA GLU A 153 -25.44 -30.11 5.85
C GLU A 153 -26.35 -29.37 6.85
N ALA A 154 -26.02 -29.42 8.14
CA ALA A 154 -26.66 -28.56 9.13
C ALA A 154 -25.99 -27.18 9.14
N GLN A 155 -26.66 -26.18 8.60
CA GLN A 155 -26.20 -24.80 8.69
C GLN A 155 -26.50 -24.27 10.08
N SER A 156 -25.56 -23.54 10.69
CA SER A 156 -25.67 -23.07 12.08
C SER A 156 -26.83 -22.09 12.33
N TRP A 157 -27.46 -21.59 11.27
CA TRP A 157 -28.67 -20.77 11.26
C TRP A 157 -29.89 -21.46 10.61
N GLY A 158 -29.83 -22.77 10.34
CA GLY A 158 -30.97 -23.54 9.86
C GLY A 158 -32.18 -23.40 10.78
N ARG A 159 -33.39 -23.37 10.21
CA ARG A 159 -34.61 -22.98 10.94
C ARG A 159 -34.91 -23.91 12.11
N HIS A 160 -34.82 -25.22 11.87
CA HIS A 160 -35.08 -26.28 12.86
C HIS A 160 -33.87 -27.20 13.05
N VAL A 161 -33.14 -27.49 11.98
CA VAL A 161 -31.93 -28.33 11.99
C VAL A 161 -30.71 -27.44 11.85
N ASN A 162 -29.93 -27.29 12.91
CA ASN A 162 -28.78 -26.38 12.92
C ASN A 162 -27.55 -26.91 13.68
N THR A 163 -27.55 -28.21 13.99
CA THR A 163 -26.45 -28.92 14.64
C THR A 163 -26.13 -30.19 13.88
N SER A 164 -24.86 -30.58 13.88
CA SER A 164 -24.40 -31.83 13.24
C SER A 164 -25.07 -33.07 13.84
N ALA A 165 -25.27 -33.07 15.17
CA ALA A 165 -25.93 -34.14 15.90
C ALA A 165 -27.42 -34.28 15.51
N HIS A 166 -28.14 -33.18 15.33
CA HIS A 166 -29.55 -33.21 14.91
C HIS A 166 -29.70 -33.67 13.47
N ALA A 167 -28.85 -33.17 12.56
CA ALA A 167 -28.81 -33.68 11.19
C ALA A 167 -28.49 -35.18 11.14
N TRP A 168 -27.57 -35.68 11.98
CA TRP A 168 -27.30 -37.11 12.09
C TRP A 168 -28.53 -37.90 12.54
N GLN A 169 -29.30 -37.41 13.51
CA GLN A 169 -30.53 -38.07 13.94
C GLN A 169 -31.53 -38.22 12.79
N ILE A 170 -31.71 -37.17 11.98
CA ILE A 170 -32.60 -37.19 10.82
C ILE A 170 -32.08 -38.15 9.74
N VAL A 171 -30.79 -38.08 9.40
CA VAL A 171 -30.17 -39.00 8.41
C VAL A 171 -30.28 -40.46 8.86
N ARG A 172 -30.12 -40.73 10.16
CA ARG A 172 -30.29 -42.06 10.74
C ARG A 172 -31.75 -42.53 10.68
N ARG A 173 -32.72 -41.66 10.98
CA ARG A 173 -34.16 -41.98 10.87
C ARG A 173 -34.59 -42.24 9.43
N ALA A 174 -34.05 -41.47 8.48
CA ALA A 174 -34.33 -41.64 7.06
C ALA A 174 -33.76 -42.96 6.50
N ASP A 175 -32.75 -43.54 7.14
CA ASP A 175 -32.16 -44.86 6.84
C ASP A 175 -31.99 -45.17 5.34
N HIS A 176 -31.35 -44.27 4.60
CA HIS A 176 -31.11 -44.46 3.17
C HIS A 176 -29.61 -44.52 2.86
N ARG A 177 -29.18 -45.51 2.05
CA ARG A 177 -27.75 -45.72 1.72
C ARG A 177 -27.13 -44.57 0.93
N ALA A 178 -27.91 -43.85 0.13
CA ALA A 178 -27.48 -42.68 -0.62
C ALA A 178 -27.68 -41.35 0.14
N LEU A 179 -27.99 -41.40 1.43
CA LEU A 179 -28.10 -40.23 2.31
C LEU A 179 -27.04 -40.30 3.42
N GLY A 180 -26.25 -39.25 3.51
CA GLY A 180 -25.20 -39.03 4.52
C GLY A 180 -25.10 -37.55 4.87
N LEU A 181 -24.06 -37.18 5.60
CA LEU A 181 -23.82 -35.83 6.08
C LEU A 181 -22.71 -35.14 5.28
N CYS A 182 -22.85 -33.82 5.11
CA CYS A 182 -21.70 -32.93 4.95
C CYS A 182 -21.35 -32.38 6.34
N LEU A 183 -20.10 -32.55 6.76
CA LEU A 183 -19.61 -31.89 7.97
C LEU A 183 -18.85 -30.62 7.56
N ASP A 184 -19.36 -29.46 7.95
CA ASP A 184 -18.67 -28.18 7.79
C ASP A 184 -18.10 -27.74 9.14
N SER A 185 -16.80 -27.48 9.18
CA SER A 185 -16.11 -27.12 10.42
C SER A 185 -16.56 -25.79 11.01
N PHE A 186 -16.95 -24.80 10.19
CA PHE A 186 -17.45 -23.53 10.68
C PHE A 186 -18.80 -23.71 11.36
N HIS A 187 -19.74 -24.44 10.74
CA HIS A 187 -21.06 -24.67 11.33
C HIS A 187 -21.01 -25.40 12.67
N VAL A 188 -20.06 -26.34 12.82
CA VAL A 188 -19.85 -27.05 14.09
C VAL A 188 -19.15 -26.16 15.13
N LEU A 189 -18.02 -25.53 14.77
CA LEU A 189 -17.14 -24.87 15.73
C LEU A 189 -17.59 -23.44 16.10
N SER A 190 -18.41 -22.79 15.26
CA SER A 190 -19.02 -21.48 15.59
C SER A 190 -20.05 -21.56 16.71
N ARG A 191 -20.60 -22.75 16.99
CA ARG A 191 -21.62 -22.98 18.02
C ARG A 191 -21.06 -23.51 19.35
N ASP A 192 -19.74 -23.61 19.47
CA ASP A 192 -19.07 -24.23 20.63
C ASP A 192 -19.55 -25.67 20.92
N GLU A 193 -19.99 -26.39 19.89
CA GLU A 193 -20.33 -27.81 20.02
C GLU A 193 -19.08 -28.62 20.37
N ASP A 194 -19.22 -29.56 21.31
CA ASP A 194 -18.16 -30.51 21.62
C ASP A 194 -17.91 -31.41 20.40
N PRO A 195 -16.72 -31.36 19.77
CA PRO A 195 -16.39 -32.22 18.63
C PRO A 195 -16.46 -33.72 18.95
N ALA A 196 -16.51 -34.12 20.23
CA ALA A 196 -16.78 -35.51 20.61
C ALA A 196 -18.13 -36.04 20.08
N GLN A 197 -19.10 -35.15 19.81
CA GLN A 197 -20.38 -35.53 19.19
C GLN A 197 -20.21 -36.04 17.75
N ILE A 198 -19.12 -35.68 17.07
CA ILE A 198 -18.82 -36.19 15.72
C ILE A 198 -18.44 -37.67 15.79
N ALA A 199 -17.83 -38.13 16.88
CA ALA A 199 -17.37 -39.51 17.02
C ALA A 199 -18.52 -40.54 17.01
N VAL A 200 -19.77 -40.10 17.26
CA VAL A 200 -20.95 -40.98 17.16
C VAL A 200 -21.45 -41.18 15.73
N ILE A 201 -20.94 -40.41 14.77
CA ILE A 201 -21.30 -40.48 13.36
C ILE A 201 -20.40 -41.52 12.67
N PRO A 202 -20.96 -42.59 12.09
CA PRO A 202 -20.16 -43.55 11.33
C PRO A 202 -19.49 -42.86 10.14
N ALA A 203 -18.18 -43.08 9.92
CA ALA A 203 -17.47 -42.47 8.79
C ALA A 203 -18.11 -42.77 7.42
N ALA A 204 -18.68 -43.97 7.25
CA ALA A 204 -19.43 -44.34 6.05
C ALA A 204 -20.69 -43.49 5.79
N LYS A 205 -21.12 -42.67 6.76
CA LYS A 205 -22.22 -41.71 6.65
C LYS A 205 -21.75 -40.26 6.51
N VAL A 206 -20.44 -39.99 6.55
CA VAL A 206 -19.87 -38.69 6.19
C VAL A 206 -19.53 -38.75 4.70
N PHE A 207 -20.32 -38.04 3.88
CA PHE A 207 -20.16 -38.08 2.42
C PHE A 207 -19.30 -36.96 1.88
N HIS A 208 -19.17 -35.86 2.63
CA HIS A 208 -18.39 -34.69 2.26
C HIS A 208 -17.91 -33.96 3.53
N LEU A 209 -16.77 -33.27 3.44
CA LEU A 209 -16.16 -32.52 4.54
C LEU A 209 -15.67 -31.18 4.03
N GLN A 210 -16.15 -30.10 4.67
CA GLN A 210 -15.80 -28.72 4.36
C GLN A 210 -15.07 -28.07 5.53
N LEU A 211 -13.97 -27.40 5.22
CA LEU A 211 -13.04 -26.82 6.17
C LEU A 211 -12.98 -25.31 5.98
N ALA A 212 -13.21 -24.60 7.08
CA ALA A 212 -13.22 -23.16 7.18
C ALA A 212 -12.85 -22.78 8.62
N ASP A 213 -11.84 -21.95 8.76
CA ASP A 213 -11.47 -21.33 10.03
C ASP A 213 -12.25 -20.04 10.22
N ALA A 214 -12.28 -19.48 11.42
CA ALA A 214 -12.84 -18.15 11.66
C ALA A 214 -12.35 -17.56 12.98
N PRO A 215 -12.26 -16.22 13.11
CA PRO A 215 -12.02 -15.58 14.39
C PRO A 215 -13.28 -15.66 15.27
N ARG A 216 -13.15 -15.77 16.59
CA ARG A 216 -14.31 -15.73 17.50
C ARG A 216 -14.93 -14.34 17.52
N LEU A 217 -16.10 -14.18 16.88
CA LEU A 217 -16.83 -12.91 16.82
C LEU A 217 -18.18 -13.01 17.56
N LYS A 218 -18.61 -11.89 18.15
CA LYS A 218 -19.94 -11.75 18.76
C LYS A 218 -20.87 -11.05 17.78
N MET A 219 -21.47 -11.81 16.85
CA MET A 219 -22.39 -11.29 15.84
C MET A 219 -23.37 -12.38 15.37
N ASP A 220 -24.30 -12.04 14.47
CA ASP A 220 -25.15 -13.02 13.80
C ASP A 220 -24.28 -14.06 13.06
N VAL A 221 -24.58 -15.35 13.25
CA VAL A 221 -23.72 -16.43 12.74
C VAL A 221 -23.77 -16.56 11.21
N ALA A 222 -24.88 -16.16 10.57
CA ALA A 222 -24.99 -16.18 9.13
C ALA A 222 -24.15 -15.06 8.51
N GLU A 223 -24.21 -13.85 9.08
CA GLU A 223 -23.32 -12.74 8.70
C GLU A 223 -21.85 -13.07 8.99
N TRP A 224 -21.56 -13.70 10.14
CA TRP A 224 -20.22 -14.17 10.47
C TRP A 224 -19.67 -15.12 9.40
N SER A 225 -20.47 -16.10 8.99
CA SER A 225 -20.10 -17.09 7.98
C SER A 225 -19.88 -16.50 6.59
N ARG A 226 -20.60 -15.42 6.24
CA ARG A 226 -20.52 -14.81 4.90
C ARG A 226 -19.28 -13.93 4.75
N HIS A 227 -18.84 -13.30 5.82
CA HIS A 227 -17.84 -12.22 5.76
C HIS A 227 -16.50 -12.56 6.42
N HIS A 228 -16.44 -13.53 7.34
CA HIS A 228 -15.24 -13.75 8.16
C HIS A 228 -14.79 -15.21 8.29
N ARG A 229 -15.08 -16.09 7.31
CA ARG A 229 -14.36 -17.38 7.23
C ARG A 229 -12.95 -17.15 6.71
N PHE A 230 -11.99 -17.91 7.22
CA PHE A 230 -10.60 -17.94 6.75
C PHE A 230 -10.24 -19.33 6.26
N PHE A 231 -9.19 -19.41 5.46
CA PHE A 231 -8.48 -20.68 5.29
C PHE A 231 -7.89 -21.14 6.63
N PRO A 232 -7.75 -22.48 6.85
CA PRO A 232 -7.15 -23.04 8.04
C PRO A 232 -5.87 -22.35 8.51
N GLY A 233 -5.87 -21.86 9.75
CA GLY A 233 -4.68 -21.32 10.41
C GLY A 233 -4.66 -19.80 10.63
N LEU A 234 -5.68 -19.05 10.22
CA LEU A 234 -5.76 -17.62 10.60
C LEU A 234 -6.85 -17.31 11.62
N GLY A 235 -7.78 -18.24 11.83
CA GLY A 235 -8.83 -18.11 12.82
C GLY A 235 -8.46 -18.74 14.16
N SER A 236 -9.49 -19.00 14.95
CA SER A 236 -9.40 -19.44 16.33
C SER A 236 -9.97 -20.86 16.52
N PHE A 237 -10.38 -21.54 15.46
CA PHE A 237 -11.00 -22.85 15.55
C PHE A 237 -9.95 -23.97 15.67
N ASP A 238 -10.26 -25.00 16.46
CA ASP A 238 -9.45 -26.23 16.58
C ASP A 238 -9.70 -27.15 15.37
N LEU A 239 -9.26 -26.70 14.19
CA LEU A 239 -9.38 -27.48 12.96
C LEU A 239 -8.50 -28.73 12.97
N THR A 240 -7.32 -28.67 13.62
CA THR A 240 -6.42 -29.82 13.74
C THR A 240 -7.10 -30.95 14.50
N GLY A 241 -7.70 -30.66 15.67
CA GLY A 241 -8.45 -31.63 16.44
C GLY A 241 -9.74 -32.08 15.75
N PHE A 242 -10.42 -31.20 15.00
CA PHE A 242 -11.60 -31.56 14.22
C PHE A 242 -11.28 -32.56 13.11
N VAL A 243 -10.29 -32.27 12.26
CA VAL A 243 -9.87 -33.16 11.16
C VAL A 243 -9.30 -34.48 11.69
N ALA A 244 -8.46 -34.43 12.74
CA ALA A 244 -7.89 -35.65 13.33
C ALA A 244 -8.95 -36.65 13.79
N ARG A 245 -10.06 -36.16 14.39
CA ARG A 245 -11.17 -37.01 14.83
C ARG A 245 -11.91 -37.64 13.65
N ILE A 246 -12.18 -36.87 12.59
CA ILE A 246 -12.90 -37.37 11.41
C ILE A 246 -12.07 -38.42 10.66
N LEU A 247 -10.76 -38.18 10.49
CA LEU A 247 -9.86 -39.16 9.89
C LEU A 247 -9.73 -40.41 10.76
N ALA A 248 -9.62 -40.27 12.08
CA ALA A 248 -9.59 -41.40 13.02
C ALA A 248 -10.88 -42.24 13.01
N ALA A 249 -12.02 -41.64 12.69
CA ALA A 249 -13.28 -42.36 12.50
C ALA A 249 -13.31 -43.23 11.22
N GLY A 250 -12.33 -43.06 10.32
CA GLY A 250 -12.20 -43.82 9.07
C GLY A 250 -12.73 -43.11 7.84
N TYR A 251 -12.89 -41.78 7.86
CA TYR A 251 -13.27 -41.01 6.68
C TYR A 251 -12.12 -40.99 5.66
N ASP A 252 -12.42 -41.32 4.40
CA ASP A 252 -11.49 -41.40 3.28
C ASP A 252 -11.88 -40.50 2.09
N GLY A 253 -12.87 -39.62 2.30
CA GLY A 253 -13.33 -38.65 1.31
C GLY A 253 -12.43 -37.42 1.18
N PRO A 254 -12.80 -36.46 0.30
CA PRO A 254 -12.01 -35.26 0.09
C PRO A 254 -12.03 -34.33 1.30
N LEU A 255 -10.87 -33.74 1.63
CA LEU A 255 -10.76 -32.60 2.54
C LEU A 255 -10.93 -31.34 1.71
N SER A 256 -12.10 -30.73 1.79
CA SER A 256 -12.45 -29.59 0.95
C SER A 256 -12.46 -28.27 1.71
N LEU A 257 -12.06 -27.18 1.05
CA LEU A 257 -12.16 -25.83 1.59
C LEU A 257 -13.46 -25.16 1.17
N GLU A 258 -14.16 -24.59 2.14
CA GLU A 258 -15.32 -23.72 1.92
C GLU A 258 -15.22 -22.44 2.75
N ALA A 259 -14.26 -21.57 2.41
CA ALA A 259 -14.02 -20.32 3.12
C ALA A 259 -14.42 -19.10 2.27
N TYR A 260 -15.38 -18.33 2.78
CA TYR A 260 -15.81 -17.05 2.22
C TYR A 260 -15.39 -15.90 3.12
N ASN A 261 -14.67 -14.93 2.56
CA ASN A 261 -14.54 -13.62 3.16
C ASN A 261 -14.43 -12.54 2.08
N ASP A 262 -14.68 -11.30 2.50
CA ASP A 262 -14.74 -10.17 1.59
C ASP A 262 -13.43 -9.96 0.80
N ILE A 263 -12.29 -10.36 1.37
CA ILE A 263 -10.96 -10.18 0.76
C ILE A 263 -10.70 -11.26 -0.31
N SER A 264 -10.86 -12.54 0.03
CA SER A 264 -10.61 -13.65 -0.91
C SER A 264 -11.58 -13.63 -2.10
N CYS A 265 -12.79 -13.12 -1.90
CA CYS A 265 -13.76 -12.92 -2.99
C CYS A 265 -13.39 -11.76 -3.94
N GLN A 266 -12.43 -10.90 -3.57
CA GLN A 266 -11.96 -9.77 -4.38
C GLN A 266 -10.51 -9.95 -4.89
N ALA A 267 -9.71 -10.80 -4.22
CA ALA A 267 -8.31 -11.05 -4.54
C ALA A 267 -8.12 -11.88 -5.83
N ASP A 268 -6.90 -11.92 -6.37
CA ASP A 268 -6.55 -12.80 -7.49
C ASP A 268 -6.82 -14.27 -7.12
N PRO A 269 -7.60 -15.03 -7.92
CA PRO A 269 -7.95 -16.41 -7.58
C PRO A 269 -6.72 -17.33 -7.49
N ARG A 270 -5.60 -17.03 -8.17
CA ARG A 270 -4.36 -17.81 -8.05
C ARG A 270 -3.75 -17.70 -6.67
N HIS A 271 -3.72 -16.51 -6.09
CA HIS A 271 -3.18 -16.30 -4.74
C HIS A 271 -4.06 -16.99 -3.69
N ALA A 272 -5.39 -16.83 -3.79
CA ALA A 272 -6.32 -17.50 -2.90
C ALA A 272 -6.23 -19.04 -2.99
N ALA A 273 -6.07 -19.60 -4.20
CA ALA A 273 -5.90 -21.04 -4.38
C ALA A 273 -4.58 -21.55 -3.77
N ILE A 274 -3.47 -20.81 -3.93
CA ILE A 274 -2.18 -21.13 -3.31
C ILE A 274 -2.30 -21.15 -1.79
N ASP A 275 -2.95 -20.13 -1.21
CA ASP A 275 -3.15 -20.03 0.24
C ASP A 275 -4.07 -21.13 0.76
N GLY A 276 -5.14 -21.44 0.03
CA GLY A 276 -6.00 -22.59 0.30
C GLY A 276 -5.19 -23.89 0.36
N MET A 277 -4.41 -24.20 -0.68
CA MET A 277 -3.57 -25.40 -0.69
C MET A 277 -2.56 -25.41 0.47
N ARG A 278 -1.85 -24.29 0.69
CA ARG A 278 -0.89 -24.13 1.78
C ARG A 278 -1.52 -24.40 3.15
N SER A 279 -2.74 -23.93 3.36
CA SER A 279 -3.49 -24.14 4.61
C SER A 279 -3.83 -25.62 4.84
N LEU A 280 -4.27 -26.34 3.81
CA LEU A 280 -4.58 -27.78 3.89
C LEU A 280 -3.33 -28.61 4.16
N LEU A 281 -2.24 -28.36 3.41
CA LEU A 281 -0.98 -29.07 3.60
C LEU A 281 -0.43 -28.90 5.01
N THR A 282 -0.59 -27.70 5.59
CA THR A 282 -0.18 -27.42 6.98
C THR A 282 -1.08 -28.11 8.00
N LEU A 283 -2.38 -28.23 7.71
CA LEU A 283 -3.37 -28.84 8.59
C LEU A 283 -3.21 -30.36 8.70
N ILE A 284 -2.72 -31.02 7.64
CA ILE A 284 -2.69 -32.48 7.51
C ILE A 284 -1.30 -33.02 7.87
N PRO A 285 -1.15 -33.77 8.99
CA PRO A 285 0.15 -34.30 9.39
C PRO A 285 0.78 -35.27 8.36
N SER A 286 -0.05 -35.98 7.58
CA SER A 286 0.40 -36.94 6.57
C SER A 286 0.94 -36.30 5.30
N ALA A 287 0.89 -34.97 5.15
CA ALA A 287 1.45 -34.26 3.98
C ALA A 287 2.99 -34.36 3.88
N GLY A 288 3.65 -34.97 4.88
CA GLY A 288 5.09 -35.22 4.85
C GLY A 288 5.92 -33.94 4.84
N LEU A 289 5.37 -32.83 5.33
CA LEU A 289 6.06 -31.54 5.39
C LEU A 289 7.27 -31.65 6.33
N PRO A 290 8.46 -31.13 5.94
CA PRO A 290 9.54 -30.92 6.89
C PRO A 290 9.03 -30.06 8.05
N ALA A 291 9.50 -30.29 9.29
CA ALA A 291 9.08 -29.51 10.44
C ALA A 291 9.32 -28.00 10.22
N ALA A 292 8.50 -27.15 10.85
CA ALA A 292 8.77 -25.72 10.86
C ALA A 292 10.17 -25.44 11.45
N PRO A 293 10.89 -24.45 10.93
CA PRO A 293 12.26 -24.16 11.37
C PRO A 293 12.29 -23.77 12.85
N ARG A 294 13.35 -24.17 13.57
CA ARG A 294 13.66 -23.59 14.86
C ARG A 294 14.42 -22.29 14.61
N LEU A 295 13.84 -21.17 15.01
CA LEU A 295 14.36 -19.85 14.72
C LEU A 295 15.26 -19.36 15.87
N GLY A 296 16.51 -18.99 15.55
CA GLY A 296 17.46 -18.45 16.54
C GLY A 296 17.36 -16.92 16.71
N GLY A 297 16.57 -16.25 15.87
CA GLY A 297 16.36 -14.80 15.90
C GLY A 297 16.52 -14.12 14.54
N HIS A 298 16.42 -12.79 14.53
CA HIS A 298 16.69 -11.96 13.36
C HIS A 298 18.20 -11.89 13.07
N VAL A 299 18.59 -12.07 11.81
CA VAL A 299 20.01 -12.07 11.39
C VAL A 299 20.40 -10.74 10.74
N PHE A 300 19.60 -10.26 9.80
CA PHE A 300 19.72 -8.93 9.21
C PHE A 300 18.37 -8.47 8.64
N THR A 301 18.22 -7.16 8.46
CA THR A 301 17.16 -6.56 7.63
C THR A 301 17.78 -5.86 6.44
N GLU A 302 17.28 -6.11 5.24
CA GLU A 302 17.74 -5.45 4.01
C GLU A 302 16.78 -4.33 3.61
N LEU A 303 17.36 -3.15 3.43
CA LEU A 303 16.69 -1.94 3.01
C LEU A 303 17.07 -1.63 1.57
N ALA A 304 16.08 -1.53 0.72
CA ALA A 304 16.24 -1.05 -0.63
C ALA A 304 16.24 0.49 -0.61
N VAL A 305 17.32 1.08 -1.11
CA VAL A 305 17.58 2.53 -1.10
C VAL A 305 18.10 3.00 -2.46
N ASP A 306 18.11 4.30 -2.69
CA ASP A 306 18.73 4.94 -3.86
C ASP A 306 19.74 6.03 -3.44
N ASP A 307 20.27 6.76 -4.42
CA ASP A 307 21.25 7.83 -4.18
C ASP A 307 20.69 9.01 -3.35
N THR A 308 19.36 9.10 -3.21
CA THR A 308 18.69 10.14 -2.42
C THR A 308 18.38 9.64 -1.00
N SER A 309 17.77 8.47 -0.86
CA SER A 309 17.35 7.92 0.43
C SER A 309 18.52 7.29 1.20
N GLY A 310 19.48 6.70 0.49
CA GLY A 310 20.64 6.02 1.08
C GLY A 310 21.45 6.90 2.04
N PRO A 311 21.92 8.09 1.63
CA PRO A 311 22.68 8.98 2.52
C PRO A 311 21.91 9.40 3.78
N ALA A 312 20.58 9.55 3.69
CA ALA A 312 19.75 9.89 4.86
C ALA A 312 19.66 8.73 5.85
N VAL A 313 19.52 7.50 5.34
CA VAL A 313 19.53 6.28 6.16
C VAL A 313 20.92 6.06 6.79
N GLU A 314 22.01 6.23 6.03
CA GLU A 314 23.38 6.08 6.54
C GLU A 314 23.70 7.07 7.68
N ARG A 315 23.32 8.34 7.54
CA ARG A 315 23.47 9.34 8.62
C ARG A 315 22.68 8.95 9.87
N THR A 316 21.45 8.45 9.68
CA THR A 316 20.60 8.04 10.81
C THR A 316 21.19 6.82 11.51
N LEU A 317 21.61 5.79 10.77
CA LEU A 317 22.28 4.62 11.35
C LEU A 317 23.53 5.01 12.14
N THR A 318 24.36 5.90 11.59
CA THR A 318 25.53 6.44 12.28
C THR A 318 25.15 7.12 13.60
N ALA A 319 24.12 7.96 13.59
CA ALA A 319 23.63 8.65 14.79
C ALA A 319 22.94 7.72 15.81
N LEU A 320 22.43 6.57 15.34
CA LEU A 320 21.99 5.47 16.20
C LEU A 320 23.16 4.64 16.75
N GLY A 321 24.40 4.92 16.37
CA GLY A 321 25.61 4.24 16.84
C GLY A 321 26.06 3.05 15.98
N PHE A 322 25.40 2.79 14.85
CA PHE A 322 25.82 1.75 13.91
C PHE A 322 27.08 2.16 13.15
N LEU A 323 27.92 1.17 12.86
CA LEU A 323 29.13 1.35 12.06
C LEU A 323 29.02 0.57 10.77
N ARG A 324 29.49 1.17 9.67
CA ARG A 324 29.61 0.49 8.38
C ARG A 324 30.82 -0.44 8.42
N THR A 325 30.61 -1.71 8.71
CA THR A 325 31.69 -2.70 8.90
C THR A 325 32.10 -3.38 7.59
N GLY A 326 31.25 -3.38 6.56
CA GLY A 326 31.56 -4.07 5.30
C GLY A 326 30.88 -3.49 4.06
N ARG A 327 31.49 -3.74 2.91
CA ARG A 327 30.91 -3.52 1.58
C ARG A 327 30.90 -4.84 0.82
N HIS A 328 29.78 -5.20 0.23
CA HIS A 328 29.66 -6.46 -0.51
C HIS A 328 30.65 -6.48 -1.68
N ARG A 329 31.29 -7.64 -1.93
CA ARG A 329 32.38 -7.78 -2.90
C ARG A 329 31.99 -7.45 -4.34
N SER A 330 30.79 -7.86 -4.74
CA SER A 330 30.30 -7.78 -6.13
C SER A 330 29.04 -6.93 -6.33
N LYS A 331 28.31 -6.59 -5.26
CA LYS A 331 26.99 -5.94 -5.31
C LYS A 331 27.06 -4.60 -4.57
N PRO A 332 26.24 -3.59 -4.94
CA PRO A 332 26.24 -2.30 -4.26
C PRO A 332 25.43 -2.39 -2.95
N VAL A 333 25.93 -3.20 -2.01
CA VAL A 333 25.31 -3.46 -0.71
C VAL A 333 26.29 -3.11 0.41
N HIS A 334 25.83 -2.32 1.38
CA HIS A 334 26.61 -1.92 2.56
C HIS A 334 26.10 -2.63 3.81
N LEU A 335 27.01 -3.17 4.63
CA LEU A 335 26.71 -3.81 5.91
C LEU A 335 26.94 -2.82 7.07
N TRP A 336 25.90 -2.64 7.89
CA TRP A 336 25.89 -1.78 9.08
C TRP A 336 25.59 -2.60 10.33
N GLU A 337 26.39 -2.42 11.37
CA GLU A 337 26.34 -3.27 12.57
C GLU A 337 26.51 -2.49 13.88
N GLN A 338 25.79 -2.93 14.92
CA GLN A 338 25.95 -2.56 16.33
C GLN A 338 25.41 -3.71 17.19
N GLY A 339 26.22 -4.21 18.13
CA GLY A 339 25.88 -5.48 18.81
C GLY A 339 25.63 -6.59 17.79
N ASP A 340 24.51 -7.28 17.93
CA ASP A 340 24.01 -8.29 17.00
C ASP A 340 22.99 -7.76 15.98
N ALA A 341 22.64 -6.47 16.04
CA ALA A 341 21.76 -5.84 15.06
C ALA A 341 22.52 -5.58 13.74
N ARG A 342 21.92 -5.99 12.62
CA ARG A 342 22.52 -5.86 11.28
C ARG A 342 21.52 -5.30 10.28
N VAL A 343 21.94 -4.26 9.58
CA VAL A 343 21.16 -3.62 8.50
C VAL A 343 21.98 -3.63 7.22
N LEU A 344 21.39 -4.14 6.14
CA LEU A 344 21.96 -4.10 4.81
C LEU A 344 21.32 -2.96 4.02
N LEU A 345 22.12 -2.07 3.42
CA LEU A 345 21.62 -1.06 2.50
C LEU A 345 21.94 -1.48 1.06
N ASN A 346 20.92 -1.77 0.27
CA ASN A 346 21.04 -2.21 -1.11
C ASN A 346 20.64 -1.09 -2.09
N PHE A 347 21.62 -0.60 -2.86
CA PHE A 347 21.46 0.47 -3.85
C PHE A 347 21.08 -0.01 -5.26
N ALA A 348 21.01 -1.33 -5.47
CA ALA A 348 20.52 -1.93 -6.71
C ALA A 348 19.54 -3.09 -6.39
N PRO A 349 18.41 -2.79 -5.72
CA PRO A 349 17.42 -3.80 -5.43
C PRO A 349 16.82 -4.35 -6.72
N GLN A 350 16.56 -5.66 -6.76
CA GLN A 350 15.89 -6.28 -7.92
C GLN A 350 14.47 -5.72 -8.12
N ARG A 351 13.82 -5.32 -7.02
CA ARG A 351 12.50 -4.67 -7.03
C ARG A 351 12.68 -3.17 -7.13
N ARG A 352 11.96 -2.53 -8.06
CA ARG A 352 11.97 -1.07 -8.24
C ARG A 352 11.40 -0.41 -6.98
N VAL A 353 12.17 0.52 -6.42
CA VAL A 353 11.75 1.38 -5.32
C VAL A 353 11.36 2.73 -5.91
N ASP A 354 10.35 3.39 -5.33
CA ASP A 354 10.00 4.75 -5.72
C ASP A 354 11.19 5.69 -5.45
N PRO A 355 11.52 6.62 -6.37
CA PRO A 355 12.63 7.54 -6.15
C PRO A 355 12.55 8.29 -4.81
N GLY A 356 13.64 8.31 -4.05
CA GLY A 356 13.75 8.90 -2.72
C GLY A 356 13.10 8.07 -1.60
N ALA A 357 12.53 6.89 -1.88
CA ALA A 357 12.00 5.99 -0.87
C ALA A 357 13.09 5.08 -0.29
N ALA A 358 12.92 4.72 0.97
CA ALA A 358 13.62 3.62 1.61
C ALA A 358 12.55 2.61 2.08
N VAL A 359 12.73 1.32 1.75
CA VAL A 359 11.75 0.26 2.04
C VAL A 359 12.44 -1.01 2.52
N ILE A 360 11.75 -1.78 3.36
CA ILE A 360 12.20 -3.12 3.74
C ILE A 360 11.91 -4.04 2.54
N CYS A 361 12.96 -4.64 1.97
CA CYS A 361 12.83 -5.56 0.84
C CYS A 361 13.17 -7.01 1.20
N ALA A 362 13.93 -7.22 2.27
CA ALA A 362 14.20 -8.54 2.79
C ALA A 362 14.41 -8.56 4.30
N LEU A 363 14.16 -9.73 4.88
CA LEU A 363 14.54 -10.06 6.25
C LEU A 363 15.22 -11.43 6.29
N ALA A 364 16.16 -11.61 7.20
CA ALA A 364 16.85 -12.86 7.41
C ALA A 364 16.61 -13.38 8.82
N VAL A 365 16.32 -14.67 8.91
CA VAL A 365 16.15 -15.39 10.17
C VAL A 365 17.17 -16.50 10.28
N GLU A 366 17.62 -16.74 11.51
CA GLU A 366 18.48 -17.88 11.79
C GLU A 366 17.63 -19.15 11.74
N SER A 367 18.16 -20.17 11.06
CA SER A 367 17.53 -21.48 10.91
C SER A 367 18.58 -22.57 11.07
N ASP A 368 18.28 -23.57 11.88
CA ASP A 368 19.11 -24.76 12.11
C ASP A 368 19.43 -25.53 10.81
N ASP A 369 18.48 -25.55 9.87
CA ASP A 369 18.66 -26.14 8.54
C ASP A 369 17.99 -25.28 7.45
N PRO A 370 18.75 -24.34 6.83
CA PRO A 370 18.24 -23.49 5.76
C PRO A 370 17.70 -24.25 4.54
N ALA A 371 18.34 -25.38 4.18
CA ALA A 371 17.92 -26.17 3.03
C ALA A 371 16.58 -26.85 3.29
N ARG A 372 16.40 -27.42 4.49
CA ARG A 372 15.12 -28.00 4.91
C ARG A 372 14.02 -26.95 5.05
N SER A 373 14.37 -25.74 5.50
CA SER A 373 13.44 -24.61 5.60
C SER A 373 12.93 -24.18 4.22
N ALA A 374 13.83 -24.09 3.24
CA ALA A 374 13.48 -23.80 1.86
C ALA A 374 12.66 -24.93 1.21
N GLN A 375 13.00 -26.19 1.48
CA GLN A 375 12.20 -27.34 1.04
C GLN A 375 10.78 -27.29 1.62
N ARG A 376 10.63 -26.90 2.89
CA ARG A 376 9.31 -26.69 3.51
C ARG A 376 8.55 -25.59 2.79
N ALA A 377 9.19 -24.45 2.55
CA ALA A 377 8.60 -23.31 1.87
C ALA A 377 8.13 -23.67 0.44
N ASP A 378 8.96 -24.36 -0.33
CA ASP A 378 8.65 -24.83 -1.68
C ASP A 378 7.44 -25.76 -1.70
N ARG A 379 7.39 -26.76 -0.78
CA ARG A 379 6.22 -27.64 -0.62
C ARG A 379 4.94 -26.90 -0.20
N LEU A 380 5.09 -25.73 0.40
CA LEU A 380 3.99 -24.84 0.79
C LEU A 380 3.71 -23.77 -0.27
N LEU A 381 4.19 -23.99 -1.50
CA LEU A 381 3.99 -23.12 -2.66
C LEU A 381 4.50 -21.69 -2.42
N ALA A 382 5.53 -21.53 -1.60
CA ALA A 382 6.28 -20.28 -1.50
C ALA A 382 7.49 -20.36 -2.45
N PRO A 383 7.57 -19.48 -3.47
CA PRO A 383 8.63 -19.56 -4.46
C PRO A 383 10.02 -19.45 -3.83
N VAL A 384 10.89 -20.43 -4.10
CA VAL A 384 12.31 -20.32 -3.81
C VAL A 384 12.92 -19.36 -4.82
N LEU A 385 13.55 -18.28 -4.32
CA LEU A 385 14.07 -17.22 -5.17
C LEU A 385 15.39 -17.65 -5.83
N PRO A 386 15.52 -17.54 -7.16
CA PRO A 386 16.77 -17.82 -7.84
C PRO A 386 17.82 -16.76 -7.48
N ARG A 387 19.01 -17.18 -7.05
CA ARG A 387 20.10 -16.26 -6.70
C ARG A 387 21.26 -16.38 -7.68
N ALA A 388 21.61 -15.26 -8.32
CA ALA A 388 22.91 -15.11 -8.97
C ALA A 388 23.97 -14.90 -7.88
N ARG A 389 24.89 -15.87 -7.75
CA ARG A 389 26.04 -15.78 -6.85
C ARG A 389 27.33 -16.06 -7.60
N GLN A 390 28.41 -15.39 -7.21
CA GLN A 390 29.75 -15.78 -7.62
C GLN A 390 30.17 -17.05 -6.84
N PRO A 391 31.11 -17.87 -7.34
CA PRO A 391 31.54 -19.11 -6.68
C PRO A 391 32.01 -18.91 -5.23
N GLU A 392 32.60 -17.74 -4.96
CA GLU A 392 33.15 -17.31 -3.68
C GLU A 392 32.08 -16.79 -2.69
N GLU A 393 30.84 -16.55 -3.15
CA GLU A 393 29.74 -16.03 -2.33
C GLU A 393 29.00 -17.14 -1.59
N ALA A 394 28.56 -16.86 -0.37
CA ALA A 394 27.81 -17.76 0.48
C ALA A 394 26.49 -18.19 -0.17
N ASP A 395 26.14 -19.46 0.06
CA ASP A 395 24.87 -20.03 -0.38
C ASP A 395 23.77 -19.67 0.63
N LEU A 396 23.13 -18.52 0.39
CA LEU A 396 21.97 -18.07 1.15
C LEU A 396 20.70 -18.50 0.43
N THR A 397 19.93 -19.38 1.07
CA THR A 397 18.62 -19.78 0.56
C THR A 397 17.56 -18.75 0.97
N SER A 398 16.73 -18.35 0.02
CA SER A 398 15.66 -17.38 0.24
C SER A 398 14.38 -17.76 -0.47
N VAL A 399 13.25 -17.36 0.11
CA VAL A 399 11.93 -17.52 -0.48
C VAL A 399 11.21 -16.18 -0.57
N ALA A 400 10.22 -16.08 -1.46
CA ALA A 400 9.36 -14.91 -1.56
C ALA A 400 8.16 -15.05 -0.62
N ALA A 401 7.99 -14.07 0.26
CA ALA A 401 6.70 -13.81 0.88
C ALA A 401 5.72 -13.25 -0.17
N PRO A 402 4.40 -13.37 0.04
CA PRO A 402 3.39 -12.96 -0.95
C PRO A 402 3.43 -11.48 -1.36
N ASP A 403 3.77 -10.59 -0.43
CA ASP A 403 4.00 -9.16 -0.67
C ASP A 403 5.26 -8.87 -1.52
N GLY A 404 6.07 -9.90 -1.78
CA GLY A 404 7.34 -9.86 -2.49
C GLY A 404 8.55 -9.63 -1.60
N THR A 405 8.41 -9.59 -0.27
CA THR A 405 9.54 -9.52 0.66
C THR A 405 10.34 -10.82 0.60
N ALA A 406 11.66 -10.72 0.45
CA ALA A 406 12.52 -11.90 0.49
C ALA A 406 12.78 -12.33 1.94
N VAL A 407 12.62 -13.62 2.23
CA VAL A 407 12.93 -14.21 3.54
C VAL A 407 14.12 -15.13 3.38
N PHE A 408 15.24 -14.75 4.00
CA PHE A 408 16.48 -15.52 3.99
C PHE A 408 16.57 -16.46 5.20
N PHE A 409 17.03 -17.68 4.95
CA PHE A 409 17.38 -18.65 5.98
C PHE A 409 18.91 -18.69 6.13
N CYS A 410 19.41 -18.31 7.29
CA CYS A 410 20.85 -18.31 7.59
C CYS A 410 21.20 -19.37 8.62
N ARG A 411 22.33 -20.07 8.45
CA ARG A 411 22.84 -21.00 9.47
C ARG A 411 23.30 -20.25 10.73
N PRO A 412 23.20 -20.87 11.93
CA PRO A 412 23.81 -20.33 13.13
C PRO A 412 25.34 -20.27 13.03
N GLY A 413 25.95 -19.23 13.61
CA GLY A 413 27.40 -19.10 13.76
C GLY A 413 28.15 -18.39 12.60
N THR A 414 29.48 -18.30 12.73
CA THR A 414 30.35 -17.48 11.85
C THR A 414 31.08 -18.27 10.76
N ASP A 415 31.18 -19.59 10.86
CA ASP A 415 32.00 -20.39 9.94
C ASP A 415 31.28 -20.64 8.61
N GLY A 416 31.87 -20.15 7.51
CA GLY A 416 31.31 -20.25 6.16
C GLY A 416 30.05 -19.40 5.92
N GLY A 417 29.79 -18.42 6.79
CA GLY A 417 28.58 -17.59 6.77
C GLY A 417 28.60 -16.45 5.76
N TRP A 418 27.42 -15.92 5.46
CA TRP A 418 27.16 -14.83 4.50
C TRP A 418 27.95 -13.53 4.73
N ARG A 419 28.46 -13.31 5.95
CA ARG A 419 29.34 -12.17 6.26
C ARG A 419 30.64 -12.20 5.46
N GLY A 420 31.08 -13.39 5.01
CA GLY A 420 32.21 -13.56 4.10
C GLY A 420 32.06 -12.83 2.77
N ASP A 421 30.82 -12.56 2.32
CA ASP A 421 30.52 -11.85 1.07
C ASP A 421 30.88 -10.36 1.13
N PHE A 422 31.25 -9.85 2.31
CA PHE A 422 31.60 -8.46 2.55
C PHE A 422 33.10 -8.28 2.75
N THR A 423 33.67 -7.30 2.04
CA THR A 423 35.01 -6.79 2.29
C THR A 423 34.95 -5.84 3.50
N PRO A 424 35.73 -6.09 4.57
CA PRO A 424 35.74 -5.22 5.74
C PRO A 424 36.18 -3.80 5.40
N THR A 425 35.57 -2.80 6.04
CA THR A 425 35.97 -1.39 5.91
C THR A 425 37.17 -1.01 6.80
N GLY A 426 37.60 -1.91 7.68
CA GLY A 426 38.61 -1.68 8.72
C GLY A 426 38.03 -1.19 10.06
N VAL A 427 36.71 -0.97 10.13
CA VAL A 427 36.00 -0.60 11.36
C VAL A 427 35.29 -1.82 11.93
N VAL A 428 35.38 -2.03 13.24
CA VAL A 428 34.75 -3.15 13.94
C VAL A 428 33.46 -2.66 14.63
N ALA A 429 32.41 -3.47 14.59
CA ALA A 429 31.15 -3.17 15.26
C ALA A 429 31.36 -2.94 16.77
N ARG A 430 30.62 -1.99 17.34
CA ARG A 430 30.64 -1.73 18.79
C ARG A 430 29.98 -2.89 19.54
N THR A 431 30.67 -3.42 20.53
CA THR A 431 30.14 -4.41 21.49
C THR A 431 29.66 -3.77 22.79
N ASP A 432 30.05 -2.52 23.03
CA ASP A 432 29.64 -1.65 24.14
C ASP A 432 28.52 -0.66 23.73
N GLY A 433 27.85 -0.94 22.61
CA GLY A 433 26.78 -0.10 22.06
C GLY A 433 25.50 -0.17 22.88
N LEU A 434 24.61 0.80 22.66
CA LEU A 434 23.31 0.86 23.34
C LEU A 434 22.23 0.06 22.59
N VAL A 435 22.51 -0.36 21.36
CA VAL A 435 21.70 -1.33 20.62
C VAL A 435 22.31 -2.71 20.74
N THR A 436 21.52 -3.69 21.17
CA THR A 436 21.96 -5.07 21.38
C THR A 436 21.60 -5.99 20.21
N ALA A 437 20.38 -5.89 19.69
CA ALA A 437 19.88 -6.74 18.59
C ALA A 437 18.69 -6.09 17.87
N THR A 438 18.15 -6.76 16.84
CA THR A 438 16.84 -6.43 16.25
C THR A 438 15.72 -7.04 17.10
N ASP A 439 14.83 -6.22 17.67
CA ASP A 439 13.68 -6.68 18.49
C ASP A 439 12.54 -7.21 17.62
N HIS A 440 12.11 -6.42 16.65
CA HIS A 440 11.03 -6.77 15.74
C HIS A 440 11.09 -5.98 14.41
N ILE A 441 10.39 -6.51 13.41
CA ILE A 441 10.22 -5.85 12.10
C ILE A 441 8.73 -5.56 11.91
N ALA A 442 8.41 -4.34 11.50
CA ALA A 442 7.05 -3.92 11.21
C ALA A 442 6.87 -3.66 9.71
N LEU A 443 6.04 -4.49 9.09
CA LEU A 443 5.67 -4.41 7.69
C LEU A 443 4.27 -3.79 7.57
N THR A 444 4.06 -3.05 6.49
CA THR A 444 2.74 -2.55 6.11
C THR A 444 2.38 -3.10 4.75
N GLU A 445 1.35 -3.93 4.76
CA GLU A 445 0.83 -4.71 3.65
C GLU A 445 -0.25 -3.95 2.88
N SER A 446 -0.50 -4.38 1.65
CA SER A 446 -1.76 -4.08 0.99
C SER A 446 -2.92 -4.75 1.74
N VAL A 447 -4.16 -4.38 1.41
CA VAL A 447 -5.33 -5.06 2.00
C VAL A 447 -5.41 -6.51 1.53
N ASP A 448 -5.00 -6.75 0.28
CA ASP A 448 -5.05 -8.06 -0.36
C ASP A 448 -3.99 -9.02 0.21
N ASP A 449 -2.80 -8.51 0.52
CA ASP A 449 -1.67 -9.33 0.99
C ASP A 449 -1.71 -9.61 2.51
N PHE A 450 -2.44 -8.81 3.30
CA PHE A 450 -2.33 -8.82 4.76
C PHE A 450 -2.59 -10.20 5.41
N ASP A 451 -3.71 -10.84 5.06
CA ASP A 451 -4.06 -12.15 5.62
C ASP A 451 -3.20 -13.26 4.97
N GLN A 452 -2.86 -13.12 3.69
CA GLN A 452 -2.01 -14.05 2.95
C GLN A 452 -0.57 -14.11 3.52
N VAL A 453 0.05 -12.96 3.81
CA VAL A 453 1.38 -12.85 4.41
C VAL A 453 1.39 -13.40 5.84
N ALA A 454 0.32 -13.16 6.61
CA ALA A 454 0.16 -13.75 7.94
C ALA A 454 0.12 -15.29 7.87
N LEU A 455 -0.62 -15.85 6.90
CA LEU A 455 -0.68 -17.30 6.71
C LEU A 455 0.70 -17.85 6.31
N PHE A 456 1.40 -17.16 5.41
CA PHE A 456 2.77 -17.51 5.00
C PHE A 456 3.71 -17.59 6.21
N TYR A 457 3.78 -16.56 7.05
CA TYR A 457 4.67 -16.59 8.22
C TYR A 457 4.29 -17.68 9.23
N ARG A 458 3.00 -17.94 9.41
CA ARG A 458 2.54 -19.06 10.25
C ARG A 458 2.94 -20.41 9.67
N SER A 459 2.66 -20.67 8.40
CA SER A 459 2.87 -21.99 7.82
C SER A 459 4.34 -22.25 7.49
N VAL A 460 5.04 -21.29 6.91
CA VAL A 460 6.43 -21.46 6.42
C VAL A 460 7.41 -21.36 7.59
N LEU A 461 7.32 -20.30 8.40
CA LEU A 461 8.24 -20.06 9.51
C LEU A 461 7.78 -20.66 10.85
N GLY A 462 6.53 -21.11 10.96
CA GLY A 462 5.98 -21.63 12.21
C GLY A 462 5.62 -20.54 13.23
N LEU A 463 5.51 -19.28 12.82
CA LEU A 463 5.18 -18.19 13.75
C LEU A 463 3.73 -18.31 14.25
N ARG A 464 3.52 -18.02 15.52
CA ARG A 464 2.19 -17.89 16.13
C ARG A 464 1.68 -16.48 15.92
N SER A 465 0.53 -16.35 15.28
CA SER A 465 -0.13 -15.06 15.06
C SER A 465 -1.23 -14.83 16.11
N GLY A 466 -1.28 -13.62 16.66
CA GLY A 466 -2.39 -13.17 17.51
C GLY A 466 -3.64 -12.78 16.70
N PRO A 467 -4.75 -12.43 17.38
CA PRO A 467 -5.91 -11.85 16.70
C PRO A 467 -5.52 -10.53 16.03
N ALA A 468 -6.18 -10.22 14.91
CA ALA A 468 -6.04 -8.90 14.30
C ALA A 468 -6.71 -7.85 15.19
N THR A 469 -6.02 -6.74 15.44
CA THR A 469 -6.52 -5.61 16.21
C THR A 469 -6.80 -4.43 15.30
N GLU A 470 -7.95 -3.80 15.45
CA GLU A 470 -8.31 -2.58 14.72
C GLU A 470 -8.08 -1.35 15.59
N LEU A 471 -7.41 -0.35 15.02
CA LEU A 471 -6.95 0.85 15.70
C LEU A 471 -7.39 2.08 14.93
N ALA A 472 -8.10 2.99 15.62
CA ALA A 472 -8.43 4.29 15.07
C ALA A 472 -7.18 5.15 15.02
N ALA A 473 -6.73 5.50 13.81
CA ALA A 473 -5.59 6.35 13.59
C ALA A 473 -6.00 7.68 12.93
N PRO A 474 -5.22 8.77 13.04
CA PRO A 474 -5.58 10.09 12.51
C PRO A 474 -5.92 10.13 11.02
N PHE A 475 -5.52 9.13 10.23
CA PHE A 475 -5.70 9.08 8.78
C PHE A 475 -6.50 7.86 8.31
N GLY A 476 -7.24 7.20 9.21
CA GLY A 476 -8.09 6.05 8.92
C GLY A 476 -7.92 4.92 9.92
N LEU A 477 -8.69 3.85 9.71
CA LEU A 477 -8.58 2.64 10.51
C LEU A 477 -7.32 1.87 10.08
N LEU A 478 -6.52 1.46 11.05
CA LEU A 478 -5.42 0.52 10.86
C LEU A 478 -5.80 -0.83 11.42
N ARG A 479 -5.54 -1.89 10.67
CA ARG A 479 -5.61 -3.26 11.15
C ARG A 479 -4.20 -3.77 11.35
N SER A 480 -3.91 -4.35 12.50
CA SER A 480 -2.57 -4.83 12.87
C SER A 480 -2.63 -6.26 13.38
N ARG A 481 -1.60 -7.06 13.09
CA ARG A 481 -1.45 -8.44 13.58
C ARG A 481 0.03 -8.70 13.86
N SER A 482 0.33 -9.21 15.05
CA SER A 482 1.68 -9.66 15.41
C SER A 482 1.84 -11.16 15.18
N ALA A 483 3.04 -11.56 14.75
CA ALA A 483 3.48 -12.94 14.60
C ALA A 483 4.82 -13.15 15.30
N THR A 484 4.94 -14.20 16.11
CA THR A 484 6.16 -14.50 16.87
C THR A 484 6.37 -16.00 17.06
N ASP A 485 7.61 -16.44 17.18
CA ASP A 485 7.95 -17.81 17.54
C ASP A 485 7.74 -18.07 19.05
N THR A 486 8.05 -19.27 19.52
CA THR A 486 7.79 -19.68 20.90
C THR A 486 8.73 -19.06 21.91
N GLU A 487 9.96 -18.76 21.51
CA GLU A 487 10.99 -18.16 22.36
C GLU A 487 11.02 -16.64 22.20
N HIS A 488 10.17 -16.11 21.32
CA HIS A 488 10.12 -14.72 20.93
C HIS A 488 11.48 -14.18 20.42
N GLY A 489 12.28 -15.02 19.76
CA GLY A 489 13.49 -14.59 19.06
C GLY A 489 13.19 -13.85 17.75
N VAL A 490 12.08 -14.19 17.09
CA VAL A 490 11.59 -13.55 15.87
C VAL A 490 10.21 -12.95 16.13
N ARG A 491 10.11 -11.64 15.95
CA ARG A 491 8.86 -10.87 16.02
C ARG A 491 8.64 -10.09 14.74
N ILE A 492 7.45 -10.23 14.15
CA ILE A 492 7.00 -9.46 12.98
C ILE A 492 5.63 -8.87 13.30
N THR A 493 5.43 -7.58 13.01
CA THR A 493 4.10 -6.96 13.02
C THR A 493 3.68 -6.62 11.60
N LEU A 494 2.46 -7.01 11.24
CA LEU A 494 1.83 -6.71 9.97
C LEU A 494 0.79 -5.64 10.20
N ASN A 495 0.77 -4.63 9.34
CA ASN A 495 -0.20 -3.54 9.39
C ASN A 495 -0.86 -3.37 8.03
N THR A 496 -2.12 -2.97 7.99
CA THR A 496 -2.80 -2.57 6.76
C THR A 496 -3.81 -1.47 7.05
N ALA A 497 -4.21 -0.73 6.03
CA ALA A 497 -5.25 0.30 6.11
C ALA A 497 -6.39 -0.07 5.15
N PRO A 498 -7.43 -0.81 5.62
CA PRO A 498 -8.51 -1.34 4.78
C PRO A 498 -9.21 -0.29 3.91
N LEU A 499 -9.42 0.91 4.46
CA LEU A 499 -9.97 2.04 3.74
C LEU A 499 -9.20 3.30 4.10
N ARG A 500 -8.54 3.90 3.10
CA ARG A 500 -7.84 5.18 3.26
C ARG A 500 -8.34 6.18 2.22
N ARG A 501 -9.05 7.23 2.67
CA ARG A 501 -9.52 8.34 1.80
C ARG A 501 -8.46 9.46 1.65
N GLY A 502 -7.22 9.21 2.07
CA GLY A 502 -6.08 10.14 2.02
C GLY A 502 -4.73 9.40 2.13
N ILE A 503 -3.63 10.13 2.27
CA ILE A 503 -2.28 9.57 2.53
C ILE A 503 -1.82 9.98 3.93
N TRP A 504 -0.77 9.36 4.49
CA TRP A 504 -0.07 9.98 5.62
C TRP A 504 0.52 11.29 5.12
N ALA A 505 -0.25 12.35 5.28
CA ALA A 505 0.03 13.60 4.63
C ALA A 505 1.29 14.22 5.26
N PRO A 506 2.19 14.77 4.44
CA PRO A 506 2.20 14.74 2.97
C PRO A 506 2.88 13.47 2.40
N GLY A 507 2.23 12.70 1.52
CA GLY A 507 2.99 11.81 0.60
C GLY A 507 3.50 10.45 1.08
N ILE A 508 3.09 9.88 2.23
CA ILE A 508 3.63 8.56 2.69
C ILE A 508 2.62 7.44 2.46
N PRO A 509 2.83 6.57 1.46
CA PRO A 509 2.09 5.32 1.36
C PRO A 509 2.78 4.24 2.22
N ASN A 510 2.09 3.78 3.27
CA ASN A 510 2.39 2.50 3.95
C ASN A 510 3.76 2.43 4.66
N PRO A 511 3.89 3.11 5.81
CA PRO A 511 5.14 3.22 6.54
C PRO A 511 5.53 1.90 7.21
N GLN A 512 6.82 1.63 7.32
CA GLN A 512 7.43 0.40 7.86
C GLN A 512 8.52 0.80 8.85
N HIS A 513 8.87 -0.09 9.78
CA HIS A 513 9.97 0.18 10.70
C HIS A 513 10.74 -1.06 11.12
N VAL A 514 11.99 -0.83 11.53
CA VAL A 514 12.84 -1.82 12.20
C VAL A 514 13.04 -1.34 13.64
N ALA A 515 12.77 -2.22 14.59
CA ALA A 515 12.94 -1.95 16.00
C ALA A 515 14.21 -2.62 16.54
N PHE A 516 14.99 -1.87 17.30
CA PHE A 516 16.24 -2.30 17.90
C PHE A 516 16.11 -2.43 19.42
N ALA A 517 16.55 -3.55 19.98
CA ALA A 517 16.56 -3.79 21.42
C ALA A 517 17.70 -3.00 22.09
N SER A 518 17.44 -2.55 23.31
CA SER A 518 18.37 -1.84 24.19
C SER A 518 18.17 -2.26 25.64
N ASP A 519 19.26 -2.40 26.39
CA ASP A 519 19.22 -2.66 27.83
C ASP A 519 18.99 -1.36 28.65
N ASP A 520 19.17 -0.19 28.04
CA ASP A 520 18.91 1.12 28.64
C ASP A 520 18.46 2.13 27.57
N VAL A 521 17.15 2.18 27.33
CA VAL A 521 16.59 3.04 26.29
C VAL A 521 16.71 4.54 26.62
N ILE A 522 16.84 4.89 27.89
CA ILE A 522 17.01 6.27 28.33
C ILE A 522 18.42 6.74 27.96
N ALA A 523 19.44 5.94 28.27
CA ALA A 523 20.81 6.20 27.83
C ALA A 523 20.90 6.20 26.29
N ALA A 524 20.22 5.27 25.62
CA ALA A 524 20.15 5.22 24.16
C ALA A 524 19.59 6.53 23.58
N ALA A 525 18.43 6.98 24.06
CA ALA A 525 17.82 8.23 23.60
C ALA A 525 18.71 9.45 23.83
N ARG A 526 19.40 9.54 24.98
CA ARG A 526 20.35 10.63 25.28
C ARG A 526 21.51 10.64 24.31
N SER A 527 22.22 9.51 24.21
CA SER A 527 23.41 9.39 23.35
C SER A 527 23.07 9.63 21.88
N MET A 528 21.97 9.05 21.40
CA MET A 528 21.56 9.21 20.00
C MET A 528 21.17 10.66 19.69
N ARG A 529 20.54 11.39 20.61
CA ARG A 529 20.27 12.83 20.43
C ARG A 529 21.54 13.66 20.39
N GLU A 530 22.52 13.37 21.25
CA GLU A 530 23.84 14.02 21.23
C GLU A 530 24.58 13.77 19.91
N LEU A 531 24.43 12.58 19.33
CA LEU A 531 24.96 12.23 18.02
C LEU A 531 24.14 12.78 16.83
N GLY A 532 23.07 13.54 17.11
CA GLY A 532 22.24 14.18 16.09
C GLY A 532 21.21 13.27 15.44
N ALA A 533 20.83 12.16 16.08
CA ALA A 533 19.79 11.28 15.58
C ALA A 533 18.46 12.05 15.47
N PRO A 534 17.71 11.87 14.37
CA PRO A 534 16.44 12.55 14.18
C PRO A 534 15.36 11.89 15.03
N VAL A 535 15.43 12.00 16.37
CA VAL A 535 14.41 11.45 17.27
C VAL A 535 13.08 12.18 17.06
N LEU A 536 11.99 11.42 17.03
CA LEU A 536 10.64 11.93 16.86
C LEU A 536 10.20 12.66 18.14
N ARG A 537 9.72 13.89 18.01
CA ARG A 537 9.16 14.63 19.15
C ARG A 537 7.74 14.18 19.44
N ILE A 538 7.51 13.64 20.64
CA ILE A 538 6.18 13.29 21.13
C ILE A 538 5.54 14.52 21.80
N PRO A 539 4.24 14.80 21.59
CA PRO A 539 3.56 15.94 22.22
C PRO A 539 3.48 15.83 23.76
N ASP A 540 3.57 16.96 24.45
CA ASP A 540 3.52 17.03 25.93
C ASP A 540 2.21 16.45 26.51
N ASN A 541 1.10 16.61 25.78
CA ASN A 541 -0.21 16.06 26.17
C ASN A 541 -0.20 14.53 26.37
N TYR A 542 0.69 13.79 25.69
CA TYR A 542 0.82 12.35 25.91
C TYR A 542 1.33 12.05 27.33
N TYR A 543 2.27 12.85 27.83
CA TYR A 543 2.85 12.66 29.16
C TYR A 543 1.89 13.10 30.26
N ASP A 544 1.06 14.12 30.00
CA ASP A 544 -0.01 14.51 30.91
C ASP A 544 -1.08 13.39 31.03
N ASP A 545 -1.44 12.73 29.91
CA ASP A 545 -2.31 11.52 29.93
C ASP A 545 -1.63 10.34 30.62
N LEU A 546 -0.35 10.11 30.36
CA LEU A 546 0.42 9.01 30.93
C LEU A 546 0.45 9.08 32.47
N ASP A 547 0.65 10.27 33.02
CA ASP A 547 0.58 10.53 34.46
C ASP A 547 -0.80 10.17 35.03
N ALA A 548 -1.87 10.60 34.36
CA ALA A 548 -3.23 10.30 34.81
C ALA A 548 -3.60 8.80 34.69
N ARG A 549 -3.09 8.11 33.67
CA ARG A 549 -3.48 6.73 33.34
C ARG A 549 -2.66 5.68 34.08
N LEU A 550 -1.35 5.88 34.20
CA LEU A 550 -0.41 4.91 34.77
C LEU A 550 0.38 5.45 35.98
N ALA A 551 0.39 6.77 36.20
CA ALA A 551 1.10 7.43 37.31
C ALA A 551 2.54 6.90 37.55
N PRO A 552 3.40 6.85 36.52
CA PRO A 552 4.80 6.46 36.72
C PRO A 552 5.50 7.42 37.69
N PRO A 553 6.60 7.00 38.35
CA PRO A 553 7.34 7.85 39.28
C PRO A 553 7.67 9.23 38.66
N PRO A 554 7.53 10.35 39.39
CA PRO A 554 7.71 11.70 38.84
C PRO A 554 9.07 11.91 38.16
N GLU A 555 10.14 11.33 38.73
CA GLU A 555 11.48 11.37 38.12
C GLU A 555 11.54 10.64 36.77
N LEU A 556 10.86 9.49 36.66
CA LEU A 556 10.79 8.74 35.40
C LEU A 556 9.97 9.51 34.38
N LEU A 557 8.79 10.01 34.76
CA LEU A 557 7.92 10.79 33.87
C LEU A 557 8.64 12.00 33.25
N ALA A 558 9.43 12.72 34.05
CA ALA A 558 10.22 13.85 33.58
C ALA A 558 11.23 13.43 32.50
N VAL A 559 11.94 12.32 32.73
CA VAL A 559 12.93 11.77 31.79
C VAL A 559 12.26 11.26 30.50
N LEU A 560 11.11 10.59 30.62
CA LEU A 560 10.32 10.13 29.47
C LEU A 560 9.91 11.32 28.60
N ARG A 561 9.42 12.41 29.22
CA ARG A 561 9.01 13.65 28.54
C ARG A 561 10.19 14.32 27.84
N GLU A 562 11.30 14.48 28.54
CA GLU A 562 12.50 15.14 28.00
C GLU A 562 13.03 14.44 26.74
N HIS A 563 12.99 13.10 26.73
CA HIS A 563 13.60 12.31 25.67
C HIS A 563 12.61 11.77 24.62
N SER A 564 11.34 12.18 24.67
CA SER A 564 10.28 11.67 23.78
C SER A 564 10.07 10.15 23.87
N ILE A 565 10.31 9.55 25.04
CA ILE A 565 10.15 8.11 25.25
C ILE A 565 8.69 7.83 25.59
N LEU A 566 8.10 6.85 24.93
CA LEU A 566 6.77 6.33 25.21
C LEU A 566 6.90 5.16 26.20
N TYR A 567 5.88 4.98 27.03
CA TYR A 567 5.85 3.98 28.10
C TYR A 567 4.53 3.20 28.07
N ASP A 568 4.64 1.90 28.33
CA ASP A 568 3.54 0.98 28.58
C ASP A 568 3.92 -0.02 29.68
N SER A 569 2.92 -0.56 30.37
CA SER A 569 3.13 -1.54 31.44
C SER A 569 1.95 -2.49 31.53
N ASP A 570 2.23 -3.77 31.75
CA ASP A 570 1.22 -4.80 32.03
C ASP A 570 1.56 -5.57 33.32
N ALA A 571 0.85 -6.67 33.58
CA ALA A 571 1.08 -7.49 34.76
C ALA A 571 2.42 -8.25 34.75
N CYS A 572 3.08 -8.34 33.59
CA CYS A 572 4.29 -9.13 33.36
C CYS A 572 5.54 -8.24 33.27
N GLY A 573 5.39 -6.95 32.94
CA GLY A 573 6.53 -6.06 32.82
C GLY A 573 6.22 -4.68 32.26
N GLU A 574 7.30 -3.99 31.84
CA GLU A 574 7.26 -2.64 31.30
C GLU A 574 7.88 -2.58 29.91
N TYR A 575 7.48 -1.57 29.14
CA TYR A 575 7.95 -1.33 27.79
C TYR A 575 8.23 0.15 27.58
N LEU A 576 9.47 0.45 27.24
CA LEU A 576 9.92 1.80 26.96
C LEU A 576 10.44 1.85 25.53
N HIS A 577 10.02 2.85 24.76
CA HIS A 577 10.43 2.94 23.37
C HIS A 577 10.39 4.36 22.82
N PHE A 578 11.19 4.63 21.79
CA PHE A 578 11.11 5.87 21.02
C PHE A 578 11.35 5.60 19.53
N TYR A 579 10.94 6.56 18.71
CA TYR A 579 11.02 6.48 17.26
C TYR A 579 11.96 7.53 16.69
N THR A 580 12.56 7.25 15.54
CA THR A 580 13.14 8.28 14.67
C THR A 580 12.05 8.98 13.88
N GLN A 581 12.39 10.08 13.22
CA GLN A 581 11.60 10.68 12.15
C GLN A 581 11.56 9.75 10.94
N MET A 582 10.67 10.05 9.98
CA MET A 582 10.56 9.30 8.73
C MET A 582 11.81 9.53 7.87
N LEU A 583 12.39 8.44 7.38
CA LEU A 583 13.54 8.41 6.49
C LEU A 583 13.04 8.16 5.07
N GLY A 584 13.07 9.20 4.24
CA GLY A 584 12.45 9.17 2.92
C GLY A 584 10.92 9.10 3.02
N SER A 585 10.31 8.13 2.33
CA SER A 585 8.85 8.07 2.17
C SER A 585 8.15 6.90 2.86
N ARG A 586 8.86 5.94 3.49
CA ARG A 586 8.21 4.78 4.14
C ARG A 586 8.91 4.29 5.41
N LEU A 587 10.21 4.44 5.56
CA LEU A 587 10.97 3.83 6.64
C LEU A 587 11.15 4.75 7.85
N PHE A 588 11.09 4.19 9.06
CA PHE A 588 11.66 4.81 10.27
C PHE A 588 12.25 3.72 11.17
N PHE A 589 12.95 4.11 12.24
CA PHE A 589 13.50 3.18 13.22
C PHE A 589 12.84 3.38 14.59
N GLU A 590 12.89 2.32 15.38
CA GLU A 590 12.43 2.29 16.76
C GLU A 590 13.55 1.73 17.64
N VAL A 591 13.67 2.22 18.87
CA VAL A 591 14.55 1.64 19.89
C VAL A 591 13.69 1.31 21.09
N VAL A 592 13.83 0.10 21.61
CA VAL A 592 12.93 -0.48 22.61
C VAL A 592 13.71 -1.09 23.76
N GLN A 593 13.11 -1.05 24.94
CA GLN A 593 13.54 -1.79 26.11
C GLN A 593 12.33 -2.51 26.70
N ARG A 594 12.49 -3.82 26.93
CA ARG A 594 11.51 -4.67 27.61
C ARG A 594 12.06 -4.97 29.00
N ILE A 595 11.27 -4.68 30.03
CA ILE A 595 11.62 -4.95 31.43
C ILE A 595 10.69 -6.03 31.95
N GLY A 596 11.22 -7.03 32.66
CA GLY A 596 10.46 -8.21 33.07
C GLY A 596 10.06 -9.08 31.87
N ASP A 597 8.88 -9.69 31.94
CA ASP A 597 8.38 -10.63 30.92
C ASP A 597 7.43 -9.95 29.92
N TYR A 598 7.63 -8.66 29.63
CA TYR A 598 6.77 -7.90 28.71
C TYR A 598 6.91 -8.38 27.26
N THR A 599 5.83 -8.92 26.70
CA THR A 599 5.80 -9.51 25.34
C THR A 599 5.08 -8.66 24.28
N GLY A 600 4.42 -7.56 24.69
CA GLY A 600 3.64 -6.69 23.81
C GLY A 600 4.46 -5.80 22.86
N TYR A 601 3.83 -4.79 22.27
CA TYR A 601 4.47 -3.83 21.33
C TYR A 601 4.19 -2.37 21.71
N GLY A 602 3.93 -2.13 23.00
CA GLY A 602 3.45 -0.85 23.53
C GLY A 602 1.92 -0.71 23.44
N SER A 603 1.41 0.30 24.14
CA SER A 603 -0.03 0.55 24.22
C SER A 603 -0.60 0.91 22.84
N PRO A 604 -1.73 0.31 22.40
CA PRO A 604 -2.30 0.59 21.09
C PRO A 604 -2.65 2.06 20.84
N GLY A 605 -2.90 2.84 21.91
CA GLY A 605 -3.17 4.27 21.82
C GLY A 605 -1.96 5.09 21.35
N THR A 606 -0.73 4.60 21.51
CA THR A 606 0.50 5.32 21.10
C THR A 606 0.64 5.39 19.58
N VAL A 607 0.02 4.47 18.83
CA VAL A 607 0.04 4.46 17.36
C VAL A 607 -0.48 5.78 16.80
N ALA A 608 -1.64 6.26 17.29
CA ALA A 608 -2.21 7.52 16.85
C ALA A 608 -1.32 8.73 17.19
N VAL A 609 -0.68 8.70 18.37
CA VAL A 609 0.23 9.75 18.84
C VAL A 609 1.48 9.82 17.94
N ARG A 610 2.15 8.69 17.71
CA ARG A 610 3.31 8.57 16.82
C ARG A 610 2.98 9.08 15.41
N MET A 611 1.81 8.70 14.90
CA MET A 611 1.35 9.10 13.56
C MET A 611 1.15 10.61 13.43
N ALA A 612 0.51 11.22 14.42
CA ALA A 612 0.34 12.67 14.47
C ALA A 612 1.69 13.39 14.57
N ALA A 613 2.61 12.88 15.39
CA ALA A 613 3.95 13.42 15.56
C ALA A 613 4.75 13.40 14.25
N HIS A 614 4.78 12.27 13.52
CA HIS A 614 5.45 12.18 12.22
C HIS A 614 4.89 13.19 11.22
N ARG A 615 3.56 13.32 11.14
CA ARG A 615 2.92 14.30 10.27
C ARG A 615 3.34 15.72 10.64
N HIS A 616 3.27 16.07 11.91
CA HIS A 616 3.60 17.43 12.36
C HIS A 616 5.04 17.78 12.03
N ARG A 617 5.98 16.86 12.27
CA ARG A 617 7.39 17.06 11.93
C ARG A 617 7.59 17.29 10.45
N ARG A 618 6.98 16.48 9.58
CA ARG A 618 7.16 16.60 8.14
C ARG A 618 6.51 17.86 7.55
N LEU A 619 5.39 18.30 8.11
CA LEU A 619 4.82 19.61 7.77
C LEU A 619 5.74 20.76 8.16
N ARG A 620 6.46 20.63 9.28
CA ARG A 620 7.51 21.60 9.65
C ARG A 620 8.70 21.51 8.70
N ASP A 621 9.17 20.32 8.38
CA ASP A 621 10.31 20.17 7.45
C ASP A 621 10.00 20.81 6.09
N LEU A 622 8.78 20.68 5.56
CA LEU A 622 8.37 21.39 4.34
C LEU A 622 8.38 22.92 4.48
N ARG A 623 8.13 23.44 5.69
CA ARG A 623 8.21 24.88 5.98
C ARG A 623 9.66 25.32 6.22
N ASP A 624 10.46 24.48 6.86
CA ASP A 624 11.84 24.74 7.29
C ASP A 624 12.86 24.48 6.17
N THR A 625 12.53 23.66 5.16
CA THR A 625 13.27 23.62 3.87
C THR A 625 13.24 24.97 3.14
N GLY A 626 12.55 25.98 3.67
CA GLY A 626 12.62 27.37 3.26
C GLY A 626 13.92 28.12 3.61
N SER A 627 15.01 27.46 4.03
CA SER A 627 16.34 28.13 4.09
C SER A 627 17.10 28.09 2.75
N HIS A 628 16.37 28.12 1.63
CA HIS A 628 16.97 28.43 0.35
C HIS A 628 17.03 29.96 0.19
N PRO A 629 18.07 30.52 -0.45
CA PRO A 629 18.13 31.96 -0.69
C PRO A 629 16.95 32.47 -1.53
N HIS A 630 16.28 31.57 -2.28
CA HIS A 630 15.12 31.88 -3.11
C HIS A 630 13.95 30.93 -2.87
N ASP A 631 12.72 31.47 -2.88
CA ASP A 631 11.50 30.70 -3.00
C ASP A 631 11.26 30.35 -4.49
N TYR A 632 10.87 29.11 -4.79
CA TYR A 632 10.59 28.67 -6.16
C TYR A 632 9.11 28.34 -6.39
N SER A 633 8.59 28.75 -7.54
CA SER A 633 7.27 28.37 -8.06
C SER A 633 7.39 27.50 -9.31
N LEU A 634 6.54 26.48 -9.45
CA LEU A 634 6.40 25.73 -10.70
C LEU A 634 5.34 26.42 -11.58
N ALA A 635 5.77 27.10 -12.65
CA ALA A 635 4.84 27.67 -13.62
C ALA A 635 4.13 26.54 -14.39
N HIS A 636 2.81 26.65 -14.61
CA HIS A 636 2.04 25.58 -15.22
C HIS A 636 2.55 25.23 -16.62
N LEU A 637 3.04 26.22 -17.39
CA LEU A 637 3.55 26.01 -18.74
C LEU A 637 4.75 25.03 -18.79
N THR A 638 5.52 24.92 -17.71
CA THR A 638 6.61 23.93 -17.57
C THR A 638 6.10 22.49 -17.56
N ALA A 639 4.88 22.26 -17.06
CA ALA A 639 4.29 20.94 -16.88
C ALA A 639 2.82 20.90 -17.37
N LEU A 640 2.55 21.54 -18.51
CA LEU A 640 1.19 21.84 -18.99
C LEU A 640 0.28 20.60 -19.17
N SER A 641 0.87 19.42 -19.34
CA SER A 641 0.15 18.15 -19.47
C SER A 641 -0.44 17.64 -18.14
N LEU A 642 -0.07 18.22 -17.00
CA LEU A 642 -0.63 17.87 -15.70
C LEU A 642 -1.90 18.66 -15.42
N SER A 643 -2.91 18.01 -14.85
CA SER A 643 -4.06 18.75 -14.28
C SER A 643 -3.62 19.54 -13.04
N PRO A 644 -4.37 20.58 -12.62
CA PRO A 644 -3.99 21.37 -11.45
C PRO A 644 -3.75 20.56 -10.16
N PRO A 645 -4.55 19.54 -9.80
CA PRO A 645 -4.22 18.65 -8.68
C PRO A 645 -2.89 17.89 -8.86
N GLU A 646 -2.61 17.39 -10.07
CA GLU A 646 -1.37 16.65 -10.37
C GLU A 646 -0.15 17.58 -10.42
N LEU A 647 -0.33 18.84 -10.84
CA LEU A 647 0.69 19.88 -10.80
C LEU A 647 1.11 20.16 -9.35
N VAL A 648 0.14 20.28 -8.44
CA VAL A 648 0.38 20.49 -7.00
C VAL A 648 1.14 19.30 -6.40
N GLU A 649 0.79 18.07 -6.77
CA GLU A 649 1.54 16.88 -6.34
C GLU A 649 2.96 16.86 -6.89
N ALA A 650 3.15 17.24 -8.16
CA ALA A 650 4.46 17.31 -8.80
C ALA A 650 5.36 18.37 -8.13
N ALA A 651 4.81 19.55 -7.89
CA ALA A 651 5.47 20.65 -7.21
C ALA A 651 5.92 20.24 -5.80
N ALA A 652 5.03 19.62 -5.02
CA ALA A 652 5.31 19.15 -3.68
C ALA A 652 6.40 18.06 -3.67
N SER A 653 6.33 17.12 -4.60
CA SER A 653 7.29 16.01 -4.69
C SER A 653 8.69 16.50 -5.11
N ALA A 654 8.76 17.52 -5.97
CA ALA A 654 10.02 18.13 -6.37
C ALA A 654 10.59 19.08 -5.30
N GLY A 655 9.75 19.64 -4.44
CA GLY A 655 10.16 20.56 -3.36
C GLY A 655 10.01 22.03 -3.71
N TYR A 656 9.06 22.38 -4.58
CA TYR A 656 8.62 23.76 -4.82
C TYR A 656 7.77 24.25 -3.65
N ARG A 657 7.85 25.56 -3.37
CA ARG A 657 6.98 26.22 -2.41
C ARG A 657 5.63 26.60 -3.03
N TYR A 658 5.69 27.05 -4.29
CA TYR A 658 4.53 27.57 -4.98
C TYR A 658 4.23 26.85 -6.31
N VAL A 659 3.02 27.06 -6.82
CA VAL A 659 2.64 26.79 -8.22
C VAL A 659 2.00 28.02 -8.85
N GLY A 660 2.23 28.21 -10.15
CA GLY A 660 1.42 29.08 -11.01
C GLY A 660 0.36 28.24 -11.71
N ILE A 661 -0.90 28.70 -11.73
CA ILE A 661 -2.02 27.92 -12.30
C ILE A 661 -2.60 28.60 -13.53
N ARG A 662 -2.49 27.90 -14.66
CA ARG A 662 -3.17 28.25 -15.91
C ARG A 662 -4.67 27.96 -15.90
N LEU A 663 -5.48 29.02 -15.96
CA LEU A 663 -6.94 28.99 -16.01
C LEU A 663 -7.50 29.25 -17.42
N THR A 664 -6.71 29.85 -18.32
CA THR A 664 -7.11 30.16 -19.70
C THR A 664 -6.25 29.40 -20.72
N ARG A 665 -6.85 28.98 -21.83
CA ARG A 665 -6.10 28.44 -22.98
C ARG A 665 -5.66 29.60 -23.86
N VAL A 666 -4.40 29.61 -24.29
CA VAL A 666 -3.86 30.61 -25.21
C VAL A 666 -3.86 30.09 -26.64
N THR A 667 -3.78 28.78 -26.84
CA THR A 667 -3.92 28.17 -28.18
C THR A 667 -5.02 27.10 -28.24
N PRO A 668 -5.52 26.78 -29.45
CA PRO A 668 -6.51 25.72 -29.60
C PRO A 668 -6.00 24.31 -29.23
N HIS A 669 -4.70 24.09 -29.21
CA HIS A 669 -4.11 22.75 -29.02
C HIS A 669 -3.61 22.48 -27.60
N GLU A 670 -3.73 23.46 -26.69
CA GLU A 670 -3.39 23.29 -25.28
C GLU A 670 -4.49 22.56 -24.50
N PRO A 671 -4.14 21.76 -23.48
CA PRO A 671 -5.09 21.30 -22.47
C PRO A 671 -5.82 22.47 -21.83
N HIS A 672 -7.14 22.32 -21.61
CA HIS A 672 -7.95 23.31 -20.90
C HIS A 672 -8.49 22.69 -19.61
N TYR A 673 -8.14 23.31 -18.48
CA TYR A 673 -8.61 22.90 -17.15
C TYR A 673 -9.64 23.93 -16.66
N PRO A 674 -10.95 23.62 -16.67
CA PRO A 674 -12.02 24.57 -16.40
C PRO A 674 -12.19 24.86 -14.89
N LEU A 675 -11.12 25.19 -14.18
CA LEU A 675 -11.12 25.40 -12.73
C LEU A 675 -12.14 26.44 -12.27
N ALA A 676 -12.34 27.51 -13.04
CA ALA A 676 -13.31 28.57 -12.73
C ALA A 676 -14.78 28.14 -12.91
N THR A 677 -15.05 27.01 -13.55
CA THR A 677 -16.42 26.54 -13.85
C THR A 677 -16.68 25.08 -13.43
N ASP A 678 -15.68 24.36 -12.93
CA ASP A 678 -15.77 22.99 -12.43
C ASP A 678 -15.52 22.93 -10.90
N PRO A 679 -16.59 22.88 -10.07
CA PRO A 679 -16.46 22.80 -8.63
C PRO A 679 -15.80 21.50 -8.12
N ALA A 680 -15.85 20.41 -8.88
CA ALA A 680 -15.23 19.15 -8.48
C ALA A 680 -13.71 19.22 -8.66
N LEU A 681 -13.26 19.79 -9.78
CA LEU A 681 -11.84 20.06 -10.02
C LEU A 681 -11.30 21.06 -8.98
N MET A 682 -11.99 22.18 -8.74
CA MET A 682 -11.62 23.17 -7.73
C MET A 682 -11.44 22.54 -6.34
N ARG A 683 -12.43 21.75 -5.89
CA ARG A 683 -12.36 21.05 -4.61
C ARG A 683 -11.17 20.10 -4.53
N THR A 684 -10.93 19.33 -5.59
CA THR A 684 -9.82 18.37 -5.65
C THR A 684 -8.47 19.09 -5.58
N THR A 685 -8.30 20.20 -6.30
CA THR A 685 -7.09 21.02 -6.25
C THR A 685 -6.86 21.59 -4.85
N LYS A 686 -7.89 22.15 -4.20
CA LYS A 686 -7.79 22.68 -2.83
C LYS A 686 -7.43 21.60 -1.81
N VAL A 687 -8.00 20.40 -1.95
CA VAL A 687 -7.62 19.24 -1.12
C VAL A 687 -6.15 18.89 -1.31
N ARG A 688 -5.63 18.96 -2.54
CA ARG A 688 -4.20 18.72 -2.81
C ARG A 688 -3.31 19.82 -2.23
N LEU A 689 -3.62 21.09 -2.43
CA LEU A 689 -2.88 22.22 -1.85
C LEU A 689 -2.80 22.09 -0.32
N ALA A 690 -3.92 21.78 0.34
CA ALA A 690 -3.95 21.57 1.79
C ALA A 690 -3.18 20.31 2.25
N ALA A 691 -3.19 19.25 1.44
CA ALA A 691 -2.48 18.01 1.76
C ALA A 691 -0.96 18.13 1.60
N THR A 692 -0.50 18.93 0.63
CA THR A 692 0.93 19.10 0.30
C THR A 692 1.57 20.28 1.01
N GLY A 693 0.80 21.33 1.32
CA GLY A 693 1.33 22.60 1.84
C GLY A 693 1.90 23.53 0.75
N VAL A 694 1.79 23.16 -0.52
CA VAL A 694 2.13 24.04 -1.65
C VAL A 694 1.09 25.15 -1.74
N GLU A 695 1.54 26.38 -1.95
CA GLU A 695 0.69 27.56 -2.10
C GLU A 695 0.57 27.97 -3.59
N VAL A 696 -0.45 28.74 -3.94
CA VAL A 696 -0.58 29.29 -5.30
C VAL A 696 0.07 30.66 -5.34
N LEU A 697 1.11 30.84 -6.16
CA LEU A 697 1.77 32.15 -6.32
C LEU A 697 0.94 33.02 -7.26
N ASP A 698 0.65 32.50 -8.44
CA ASP A 698 0.07 33.25 -9.54
C ASP A 698 -1.01 32.46 -10.30
N ILE A 699 -1.86 33.19 -11.03
CA ILE A 699 -2.75 32.62 -12.05
C ILE A 699 -2.50 33.26 -13.41
N GLU A 700 -2.58 32.43 -14.45
CA GLU A 700 -2.31 32.83 -15.83
C GLU A 700 -3.41 32.34 -16.80
N LEU A 701 -3.71 33.01 -17.90
CA LEU A 701 -3.25 34.32 -18.34
C LEU A 701 -4.46 35.23 -18.64
N ALA A 702 -4.46 36.44 -18.09
CA ALA A 702 -5.40 37.50 -18.47
C ALA A 702 -4.89 38.25 -19.70
N ARG A 703 -5.12 37.70 -20.90
CA ARG A 703 -4.69 38.29 -22.18
C ARG A 703 -5.79 39.17 -22.76
N ILE A 704 -5.54 40.47 -22.87
CA ILE A 704 -6.55 41.48 -23.23
C ILE A 704 -6.08 42.30 -24.45
N GLY A 705 -6.60 41.97 -25.63
CA GLY A 705 -6.42 42.70 -26.89
C GLY A 705 -7.63 43.58 -27.24
N PRO A 706 -7.76 44.06 -28.48
CA PRO A 706 -8.81 45.01 -28.91
C PRO A 706 -10.25 44.57 -28.61
N ASP A 707 -10.51 43.27 -28.63
CA ASP A 707 -11.86 42.71 -28.58
C ASP A 707 -12.28 42.24 -27.18
N GLU A 708 -11.33 42.02 -26.27
CA GLU A 708 -11.60 41.52 -24.92
C GLU A 708 -11.98 42.65 -23.94
N ASP A 709 -12.92 42.38 -23.03
CA ASP A 709 -13.27 43.27 -21.93
C ASP A 709 -12.66 42.74 -20.61
N PRO A 710 -11.95 43.57 -19.81
CA PRO A 710 -11.47 43.17 -18.48
C PRO A 710 -12.53 42.52 -17.60
N ARG A 711 -13.81 42.91 -17.77
CA ARG A 711 -14.96 42.35 -17.02
C ARG A 711 -15.16 40.86 -17.25
N ASP A 712 -14.74 40.32 -18.39
CA ASP A 712 -14.87 38.89 -18.71
C ASP A 712 -13.95 38.02 -17.82
N PHE A 713 -12.93 38.63 -17.21
CA PHE A 713 -12.00 37.96 -16.30
C PHE A 713 -12.48 37.92 -14.84
N GLN A 714 -13.70 38.38 -14.52
CA GLN A 714 -14.20 38.37 -13.13
C GLN A 714 -14.13 36.97 -12.49
N ARG A 715 -14.63 35.93 -13.18
CA ARG A 715 -14.58 34.54 -12.68
C ARG A 715 -13.15 34.00 -12.59
N PHE A 716 -12.27 34.45 -13.47
CA PHE A 716 -10.86 34.09 -13.45
C PHE A 716 -10.19 34.64 -12.18
N LEU A 717 -10.46 35.90 -11.83
CA LEU A 717 -9.94 36.51 -10.59
C LEU A 717 -10.53 35.85 -9.34
N GLU A 718 -11.84 35.59 -9.31
CA GLU A 718 -12.51 34.92 -8.19
C GLU A 718 -11.96 33.50 -7.97
N ALA A 719 -11.69 32.75 -9.04
CA ALA A 719 -11.08 31.43 -8.95
C ALA A 719 -9.65 31.50 -8.39
N GLY A 720 -8.85 32.50 -8.80
CA GLY A 720 -7.54 32.76 -8.21
C GLY A 720 -7.60 33.03 -6.72
N ALA A 721 -8.50 33.93 -6.31
CA ALA A 721 -8.71 34.26 -4.91
C ALA A 721 -9.19 33.03 -4.09
N GLU A 722 -10.07 32.21 -4.65
CA GLU A 722 -10.53 30.97 -3.99
C GLU A 722 -9.40 29.96 -3.76
N LEU A 723 -8.44 29.90 -4.69
CA LEU A 723 -7.25 29.06 -4.60
C LEU A 723 -6.17 29.64 -3.68
N GLY A 724 -6.29 30.91 -3.28
CA GLY A 724 -5.29 31.62 -2.49
C GLY A 724 -4.11 32.15 -3.30
N ALA A 725 -4.30 32.41 -4.61
CA ALA A 725 -3.30 33.06 -5.46
C ALA A 725 -2.97 34.47 -4.95
N ARG A 726 -1.75 34.94 -5.24
CA ARG A 726 -1.29 36.28 -4.85
C ARG A 726 -1.24 37.24 -6.04
N HIS A 727 -0.92 36.72 -7.22
CA HIS A 727 -0.61 37.50 -8.40
C HIS A 727 -1.41 37.04 -9.63
N VAL A 728 -1.65 37.94 -10.57
CA VAL A 728 -2.32 37.69 -11.84
C VAL A 728 -1.39 38.10 -12.97
N ILE A 729 -1.07 37.18 -13.88
CA ILE A 729 -0.30 37.52 -15.08
C ILE A 729 -1.25 38.10 -16.13
N THR A 730 -0.89 39.24 -16.72
CA THR A 730 -1.63 39.85 -17.82
C THR A 730 -0.74 40.22 -19.00
N GLN A 731 -1.28 40.09 -20.21
CA GLN A 731 -0.67 40.55 -21.45
C GLN A 731 -1.63 41.49 -22.18
N LEU A 732 -1.10 42.55 -22.78
CA LEU A 732 -1.90 43.58 -23.47
C LEU A 732 -1.50 43.73 -24.95
N PRO A 733 -1.88 42.78 -25.82
CA PRO A 733 -1.66 42.87 -27.27
C PRO A 733 -2.68 43.83 -27.92
N ASP A 734 -2.69 45.09 -27.50
CA ASP A 734 -3.58 46.14 -27.99
C ASP A 734 -2.75 47.29 -28.60
N PRO A 735 -2.92 47.61 -29.89
CA PRO A 735 -2.20 48.72 -30.52
C PRO A 735 -2.70 50.10 -30.05
N ASP A 736 -3.90 50.19 -29.47
CA ASP A 736 -4.43 51.44 -28.91
C ASP A 736 -3.89 51.66 -27.49
N ARG A 737 -2.98 52.64 -27.36
CA ARG A 737 -2.32 52.95 -26.08
C ARG A 737 -3.29 53.41 -24.99
N ALA A 738 -4.31 54.19 -25.33
CA ALA A 738 -5.23 54.72 -24.33
C ALA A 738 -6.11 53.59 -23.80
N ARG A 739 -6.62 52.75 -24.71
CA ARG A 739 -7.43 51.58 -24.35
C ARG A 739 -6.62 50.54 -23.56
N LYS A 740 -5.36 50.32 -23.93
CA LYS A 740 -4.43 49.47 -23.18
C LYS A 740 -4.30 49.90 -21.71
N VAL A 741 -4.05 51.18 -21.46
CA VAL A 741 -3.92 51.75 -20.11
C VAL A 741 -5.22 51.63 -19.33
N ASP A 742 -6.35 52.00 -19.94
CA ASP A 742 -7.68 51.91 -19.31
C ASP A 742 -8.04 50.47 -18.93
N ARG A 743 -7.77 49.51 -19.81
CA ARG A 743 -8.05 48.09 -19.56
C ARG A 743 -7.17 47.49 -18.48
N PHE A 744 -5.88 47.83 -18.46
CA PHE A 744 -4.99 47.42 -17.38
C PHE A 744 -5.43 48.01 -16.04
N ALA A 745 -5.77 49.30 -16.02
CA ALA A 745 -6.29 49.97 -14.83
C ALA A 745 -7.56 49.29 -14.32
N ARG A 746 -8.47 48.96 -15.24
CA ARG A 746 -9.72 48.28 -14.91
C ARG A 746 -9.52 46.87 -14.35
N LEU A 747 -8.58 46.10 -14.90
CA LEU A 747 -8.24 44.77 -14.37
C LEU A 747 -7.68 44.87 -12.94
N CYS A 748 -6.79 45.85 -12.70
CA CYS A 748 -6.25 46.11 -11.36
C CYS A 748 -7.35 46.47 -10.34
N GLU A 749 -8.30 47.33 -10.71
CA GLU A 749 -9.45 47.69 -9.87
C GLU A 749 -10.30 46.49 -9.47
N MET A 750 -10.50 45.55 -10.40
CA MET A 750 -11.25 44.31 -10.16
C MET A 750 -10.48 43.32 -9.28
N ALA A 751 -9.16 43.24 -9.45
CA ALA A 751 -8.28 42.36 -8.68
C ALA A 751 -8.07 42.83 -7.23
N ARG A 752 -8.06 44.14 -6.99
CA ARG A 752 -7.79 44.75 -5.67
C ARG A 752 -8.69 44.25 -4.53
N PRO A 753 -10.03 44.21 -4.63
CA PRO A 753 -10.89 43.71 -3.54
C PRO A 753 -10.70 42.22 -3.23
N LEU A 754 -10.07 41.46 -4.13
CA LEU A 754 -9.76 40.05 -3.96
C LEU A 754 -8.36 39.82 -3.36
N GLY A 755 -7.61 40.89 -3.10
CA GLY A 755 -6.24 40.82 -2.56
C GLY A 755 -5.18 40.40 -3.59
N LEU A 756 -5.48 40.55 -4.89
CA LEU A 756 -4.59 40.16 -5.99
C LEU A 756 -3.82 41.36 -6.56
N THR A 757 -2.54 41.17 -6.88
CA THR A 757 -1.79 42.08 -7.77
C THR A 757 -1.95 41.66 -9.22
N VAL A 758 -1.67 42.58 -10.14
CA VAL A 758 -1.74 42.34 -11.60
C VAL A 758 -0.40 42.70 -12.22
N ASP A 759 0.30 41.71 -12.74
CA ASP A 759 1.66 41.82 -13.24
C ASP A 759 1.67 41.77 -14.77
N LEU A 760 2.06 42.89 -15.39
CA LEU A 760 2.13 43.03 -16.84
C LEU A 760 3.36 42.32 -17.40
N GLU A 761 3.12 41.34 -18.25
CA GLU A 761 4.14 40.65 -19.05
C GLU A 761 4.20 41.26 -20.47
N PHE A 762 5.42 41.42 -21.01
CA PHE A 762 5.66 42.06 -22.31
C PHE A 762 6.42 41.14 -23.29
N PRO A 763 5.75 40.16 -23.93
CA PRO A 763 6.38 39.36 -24.97
C PRO A 763 6.80 40.25 -26.16
N SER A 764 8.05 40.09 -26.63
CA SER A 764 8.68 41.01 -27.56
C SER A 764 8.03 41.12 -28.95
N TRP A 765 7.13 40.20 -29.29
CA TRP A 765 6.38 40.17 -30.54
C TRP A 765 4.95 40.74 -30.42
N THR A 766 4.61 41.35 -29.29
CA THR A 766 3.28 41.95 -29.06
C THR A 766 3.32 43.47 -29.13
N GLU A 767 2.15 44.10 -29.07
CA GLU A 767 1.97 45.55 -29.05
C GLU A 767 2.46 46.20 -27.75
N THR A 768 2.92 45.39 -26.77
CA THR A 768 3.71 45.81 -25.61
C THR A 768 5.04 45.05 -25.66
N PRO A 769 6.01 45.46 -26.51
CA PRO A 769 7.15 44.62 -26.86
C PRO A 769 8.36 44.75 -25.91
N ASP A 770 8.41 45.77 -25.08
CA ASP A 770 9.61 46.12 -24.31
C ASP A 770 9.31 46.76 -22.95
N LEU A 771 10.36 46.85 -22.13
CA LEU A 771 10.32 47.43 -20.80
C LEU A 771 9.82 48.88 -20.78
N THR A 772 10.14 49.66 -21.82
CA THR A 772 9.78 51.09 -21.89
C THR A 772 8.27 51.25 -22.07
N GLU A 773 7.67 50.48 -22.98
CA GLU A 773 6.22 50.49 -23.18
C GLU A 773 5.49 49.92 -21.97
N ALA A 774 5.97 48.83 -21.36
CA ALA A 774 5.37 48.28 -20.14
C ALA A 774 5.40 49.31 -18.98
N ALA A 775 6.54 49.95 -18.72
CA ALA A 775 6.66 50.98 -17.70
C ALA A 775 5.76 52.19 -17.98
N ARG A 776 5.56 52.56 -19.25
CA ARG A 776 4.63 53.63 -19.64
C ARG A 776 3.19 53.27 -19.28
N VAL A 777 2.77 52.03 -19.51
CA VAL A 777 1.42 51.55 -19.14
C VAL A 777 1.21 51.63 -17.64
N LEU A 778 2.15 51.11 -16.84
CA LEU A 778 2.06 51.14 -15.38
C LEU A 778 1.98 52.57 -14.82
N ARG A 779 2.83 53.49 -15.31
CA ARG A 779 2.81 54.90 -14.88
C ARG A 779 1.49 55.58 -15.23
N ALA A 780 0.96 55.33 -16.42
CA ALA A 780 -0.27 55.94 -16.88
C ALA A 780 -1.51 55.37 -16.17
N ALA A 781 -1.51 54.07 -15.85
CA ALA A 781 -2.60 53.43 -15.12
C ALA A 781 -2.62 53.83 -13.64
N GLY A 782 -1.44 54.02 -13.02
CA GLY A 782 -1.31 54.55 -11.66
C GLY A 782 -1.97 53.70 -10.58
N GLN A 783 -2.07 52.38 -10.78
CA GLN A 783 -2.76 51.47 -9.87
C GLN A 783 -1.81 50.92 -8.80
N PRO A 784 -2.19 50.93 -7.51
CA PRO A 784 -1.30 50.54 -6.41
C PRO A 784 -1.04 49.02 -6.33
N ASN A 785 -1.84 48.19 -6.99
CA ASN A 785 -1.65 46.74 -7.11
C ASN A 785 -1.21 46.31 -8.52
N GLY A 786 -0.81 47.28 -9.37
CA GLY A 786 -0.25 47.01 -10.69
C GLY A 786 1.27 46.84 -10.61
N GLY A 787 1.77 45.79 -11.23
CA GLY A 787 3.19 45.43 -11.29
C GLY A 787 3.60 44.95 -12.67
N MET A 788 4.82 44.42 -12.76
CA MET A 788 5.44 43.95 -13.99
C MET A 788 6.08 42.59 -13.76
N LEU A 789 5.77 41.65 -14.64
CA LEU A 789 6.43 40.34 -14.65
C LEU A 789 7.65 40.40 -15.58
N ILE A 790 8.83 40.22 -15.01
CA ILE A 790 10.04 40.02 -15.79
C ILE A 790 10.18 38.54 -16.11
N ASP A 791 9.73 38.18 -17.32
CA ASP A 791 10.10 36.93 -17.97
C ASP A 791 11.46 37.09 -18.64
N LEU A 792 12.43 36.28 -18.21
CA LEU A 792 13.82 36.40 -18.64
C LEU A 792 13.99 36.19 -20.15
N LEU A 793 13.20 35.31 -20.77
CA LEU A 793 13.24 35.15 -22.22
C LEU A 793 12.71 36.41 -22.89
N HIS A 794 11.52 36.89 -22.52
CA HIS A 794 10.94 38.08 -23.14
C HIS A 794 11.80 39.32 -22.95
N PHE A 795 12.35 39.53 -21.75
CA PHE A 795 13.30 40.60 -21.48
C PHE A 795 14.52 40.51 -22.41
N ALA A 796 15.18 39.35 -22.46
CA ALA A 796 16.37 39.14 -23.28
C ALA A 796 16.13 39.28 -24.78
N ARG A 797 14.88 39.15 -25.27
CA ARG A 797 14.51 39.27 -26.69
C ARG A 797 13.82 40.59 -27.05
N SER A 798 13.59 41.46 -26.07
CA SER A 798 12.95 42.77 -26.28
C SER A 798 13.92 43.90 -26.63
N GLY A 799 15.24 43.70 -26.43
CA GLY A 799 16.23 44.77 -26.54
C GLY A 799 16.22 45.75 -25.35
N SER A 800 15.51 45.40 -24.26
CA SER A 800 15.47 46.19 -23.02
C SER A 800 16.82 46.21 -22.30
N SER A 801 17.09 47.31 -21.60
CA SER A 801 18.34 47.53 -20.88
C SER A 801 18.23 47.08 -19.42
N VAL A 802 19.22 46.32 -18.93
CA VAL A 802 19.36 45.99 -17.50
C VAL A 802 19.55 47.26 -16.66
N ALA A 803 20.17 48.31 -17.22
CA ALA A 803 20.30 49.59 -16.51
C ALA A 803 18.94 50.25 -16.32
N ASP A 804 18.07 50.24 -17.35
CA ASP A 804 16.73 50.82 -17.25
C ASP A 804 15.84 50.03 -16.29
N LEU A 805 16.04 48.71 -16.21
CA LEU A 805 15.35 47.84 -15.25
C LEU A 805 15.64 48.23 -13.79
N ARG A 806 16.90 48.58 -13.48
CA ARG A 806 17.30 49.01 -12.12
C ARG A 806 16.67 50.33 -11.67
N GLU A 807 16.30 51.18 -12.62
CA GLU A 807 15.71 52.50 -12.33
C GLU A 807 14.19 52.43 -12.09
N LEU A 808 13.57 51.25 -12.25
CA LEU A 808 12.14 51.06 -12.01
C LEU A 808 11.81 50.91 -10.51
N PRO A 809 10.61 51.31 -10.07
CA PRO A 809 10.20 51.17 -8.67
C PRO A 809 10.19 49.71 -8.23
N ALA A 810 10.82 49.41 -7.08
CA ALA A 810 10.96 48.06 -6.56
C ALA A 810 9.61 47.39 -6.28
N GLU A 811 8.61 48.18 -5.88
CA GLU A 811 7.24 47.73 -5.59
C GLU A 811 6.48 47.22 -6.81
N TRP A 812 6.99 47.41 -8.03
CA TRP A 812 6.35 46.85 -9.23
C TRP A 812 6.69 45.38 -9.45
N PHE A 813 7.69 44.84 -8.76
CA PHE A 813 8.14 43.47 -8.96
C PHE A 813 7.65 42.58 -7.82
N HIS A 814 6.79 41.61 -8.15
CA HIS A 814 6.26 40.66 -7.18
C HIS A 814 6.89 39.27 -7.29
N PHE A 815 7.30 38.86 -8.49
CA PHE A 815 8.01 37.61 -8.80
C PHE A 815 8.62 37.69 -10.21
N ALA A 816 9.42 36.70 -10.61
CA ALA A 816 10.03 36.64 -11.95
C ALA A 816 9.86 35.26 -12.60
N HIS A 817 9.72 35.24 -13.93
CA HIS A 817 9.75 34.02 -14.74
C HIS A 817 11.19 33.71 -15.15
N VAL A 818 11.73 32.64 -14.58
CA VAL A 818 13.15 32.29 -14.70
C VAL A 818 13.32 31.06 -15.60
N CYS A 819 14.10 31.26 -16.65
CA CYS A 819 14.52 30.25 -17.60
C CYS A 819 15.82 30.69 -18.27
N ASP A 820 16.41 29.79 -19.04
CA ASP A 820 17.43 30.13 -20.04
C ASP A 820 16.89 29.86 -21.45
N ALA A 821 17.65 30.20 -22.48
CA ALA A 821 17.30 29.92 -23.87
C ALA A 821 18.54 29.89 -24.77
N PRO A 822 18.47 29.29 -25.97
CA PRO A 822 19.55 29.34 -26.93
C PRO A 822 20.04 30.77 -27.16
N ALA A 823 21.37 30.95 -27.29
CA ALA A 823 21.98 32.26 -27.51
C ALA A 823 21.54 32.89 -28.85
N ALA A 824 21.24 32.06 -29.85
CA ALA A 824 20.74 32.50 -31.13
C ALA A 824 19.30 33.03 -30.99
N ILE A 825 19.09 34.28 -31.42
CA ILE A 825 17.77 34.91 -31.41
C ILE A 825 17.11 34.67 -32.78
N PRO A 826 15.94 34.01 -32.85
CA PRO A 826 15.20 33.84 -34.10
C PRO A 826 14.87 35.19 -34.76
N ALA A 827 14.99 35.24 -36.09
CA ALA A 827 14.71 36.45 -36.88
C ALA A 827 13.22 36.71 -37.15
N THR A 828 12.34 35.75 -36.85
CA THR A 828 10.90 35.82 -37.12
C THR A 828 10.09 35.71 -35.83
N SER A 829 8.91 36.33 -35.80
CA SER A 829 7.98 36.21 -34.66
C SER A 829 7.55 34.76 -34.42
N GLU A 830 7.38 33.97 -35.49
CA GLU A 830 7.08 32.53 -35.38
C GLU A 830 8.20 31.77 -34.66
N GLY A 831 9.46 32.07 -34.98
CA GLY A 831 10.61 31.49 -34.29
C GLY A 831 10.69 31.90 -32.83
N LEU A 832 10.42 33.17 -32.51
CA LEU A 832 10.38 33.66 -31.12
C LEU A 832 9.28 32.96 -30.30
N ILE A 833 8.08 32.81 -30.89
CA ILE A 833 6.95 32.10 -30.27
C ILE A 833 7.29 30.61 -30.08
N HIS A 834 7.95 29.99 -31.06
CA HIS A 834 8.39 28.60 -30.96
C HIS A 834 9.36 28.40 -29.79
N THR A 835 10.40 29.24 -29.68
CA THR A 835 11.36 29.16 -28.59
C THR A 835 10.68 29.32 -27.23
N ALA A 836 9.78 30.30 -27.10
CA ALA A 836 9.09 30.56 -25.84
C ALA A 836 8.19 29.42 -25.37
N ARG A 837 7.67 28.61 -26.30
CA ARG A 837 6.70 27.56 -26.01
C ARG A 837 7.26 26.15 -26.00
N PHE A 838 8.46 25.93 -26.56
CA PHE A 838 8.98 24.57 -26.76
C PHE A 838 10.48 24.40 -26.50
N GLU A 839 11.28 25.47 -26.53
CA GLU A 839 12.75 25.38 -26.54
C GLU A 839 13.43 26.23 -25.48
N ARG A 840 12.71 26.61 -24.41
CA ARG A 840 13.36 27.18 -23.23
C ARG A 840 14.33 26.15 -22.63
N LEU A 841 15.39 26.63 -21.99
CA LEU A 841 16.43 25.80 -21.39
C LEU A 841 16.45 25.98 -19.87
N TYR A 842 17.09 25.06 -19.15
CA TYR A 842 17.27 25.19 -17.71
C TYR A 842 18.25 26.34 -17.40
N PRO A 843 18.12 27.02 -16.25
CA PRO A 843 19.05 28.08 -15.86
C PRO A 843 20.51 27.61 -15.92
N GLY A 844 21.31 28.26 -16.78
CA GLY A 844 22.74 27.96 -16.98
C GLY A 844 23.06 27.12 -18.21
N ASP A 845 22.05 26.57 -18.91
CA ASP A 845 22.25 25.78 -20.13
C ASP A 845 22.24 26.62 -21.42
N GLY A 846 21.91 27.92 -21.33
CA GLY A 846 21.70 28.79 -22.48
C GLY A 846 22.61 30.02 -22.50
N GLY A 847 22.12 31.08 -23.14
CA GLY A 847 22.87 32.32 -23.38
C GLY A 847 22.18 33.58 -22.87
N ILE A 848 21.18 33.48 -21.99
CA ILE A 848 20.58 34.66 -21.34
C ILE A 848 21.52 35.16 -20.23
N ASP A 849 21.66 36.48 -20.08
CA ASP A 849 22.37 37.11 -18.96
C ASP A 849 21.53 37.00 -17.66
N LEU A 850 21.49 35.80 -17.09
CA LEU A 850 20.73 35.51 -15.87
C LEU A 850 21.17 36.39 -14.70
N ASP A 851 22.49 36.51 -14.48
CA ASP A 851 23.04 37.23 -13.34
C ASP A 851 22.76 38.73 -13.45
N GLY A 852 22.94 39.33 -14.63
CA GLY A 852 22.69 40.75 -14.86
C GLY A 852 21.22 41.13 -14.66
N ILE A 853 20.30 40.33 -15.22
CA ILE A 853 18.85 40.57 -15.12
C ILE A 853 18.37 40.37 -13.68
N LEU A 854 18.70 39.24 -13.05
CA LEU A 854 18.22 38.93 -11.70
C LEU A 854 18.82 39.88 -10.65
N ALA A 855 20.07 40.30 -10.80
CA ALA A 855 20.68 41.30 -9.90
C ALA A 855 20.09 42.72 -10.05
N ALA A 856 19.34 42.99 -11.12
CA ALA A 856 18.61 44.24 -11.28
C ALA A 856 17.22 44.23 -10.61
N LEU A 857 16.76 43.06 -10.15
CA LEU A 857 15.49 42.91 -9.46
C LEU A 857 15.64 43.04 -7.94
N PRO A 858 14.56 43.40 -7.21
CA PRO A 858 14.56 43.38 -5.76
C PRO A 858 14.95 42.01 -5.17
N PRO A 859 15.70 41.98 -4.06
CA PRO A 859 16.05 40.72 -3.41
C PRO A 859 14.83 40.07 -2.75
N GLY A 860 14.83 38.74 -2.66
CA GLY A 860 13.79 37.97 -1.97
C GLY A 860 12.53 37.68 -2.79
N LEU A 861 12.51 38.03 -4.08
CA LEU A 861 11.40 37.69 -4.96
C LEU A 861 11.33 36.17 -5.22
N PRO A 862 10.13 35.57 -5.27
CA PRO A 862 9.96 34.22 -5.75
C PRO A 862 10.35 34.08 -7.23
N TYR A 863 11.00 32.96 -7.57
CA TYR A 863 11.34 32.61 -8.95
C TYR A 863 10.40 31.52 -9.46
N ALA A 864 9.53 31.89 -10.39
CA ALA A 864 8.67 30.96 -11.10
C ALA A 864 9.42 30.36 -12.28
N LEU A 865 9.62 29.05 -12.27
CA LEU A 865 10.35 28.35 -13.32
C LEU A 865 9.40 28.05 -14.48
N GLU A 866 9.45 28.90 -15.51
CA GLU A 866 8.71 28.74 -16.76
C GLU A 866 9.62 28.24 -17.87
N ILE A 867 9.65 26.91 -18.07
CA ILE A 867 10.63 26.20 -18.91
C ILE A 867 9.90 25.11 -19.73
N PRO A 868 9.06 25.48 -20.71
CA PRO A 868 8.41 24.51 -21.56
C PRO A 868 9.41 23.82 -22.49
N ARG A 869 9.53 22.49 -22.37
CA ARG A 869 10.37 21.63 -23.21
C ARG A 869 9.61 20.38 -23.65
N ALA A 870 8.81 20.50 -24.69
CA ALA A 870 7.91 19.42 -25.11
C ALA A 870 8.63 18.09 -25.40
N GLN A 871 9.82 18.13 -26.03
CA GLN A 871 10.61 16.92 -26.31
C GLN A 871 11.11 16.25 -25.03
N THR A 872 11.64 17.03 -24.08
CA THR A 872 12.10 16.51 -22.78
C THR A 872 10.93 15.94 -21.98
N VAL A 873 9.81 16.65 -21.90
CA VAL A 873 8.60 16.17 -21.24
C VAL A 873 8.09 14.87 -21.86
N ALA A 874 8.16 14.70 -23.18
CA ALA A 874 7.79 13.45 -23.84
C ALA A 874 8.75 12.29 -23.51
N GLN A 875 10.02 12.57 -23.20
CA GLN A 875 11.03 11.56 -22.89
C GLN A 875 11.02 11.14 -21.41
N VAL A 876 10.93 12.11 -20.48
CA VAL A 876 11.07 11.85 -19.03
C VAL A 876 9.76 11.97 -18.25
N GLY A 877 8.72 12.54 -18.86
CA GLY A 877 7.45 12.87 -18.19
C GLY A 877 7.48 14.23 -17.47
N ALA A 878 6.30 14.83 -17.30
CA ALA A 878 6.17 16.19 -16.75
C ALA A 878 6.60 16.31 -15.28
N LYS A 879 6.36 15.28 -14.46
CA LYS A 879 6.78 15.27 -13.04
C LYS A 879 8.30 15.28 -12.89
N GLU A 880 9.00 14.48 -13.70
CA GLU A 880 10.46 14.44 -13.67
C GLU A 880 11.07 15.72 -14.28
N HIS A 881 10.47 16.25 -15.34
CA HIS A 881 10.87 17.55 -15.90
C HIS A 881 10.78 18.68 -14.86
N ALA A 882 9.71 18.74 -14.06
CA ALA A 882 9.58 19.70 -12.96
C ALA A 882 10.68 19.51 -11.91
N ARG A 883 11.03 18.27 -11.55
CA ARG A 883 12.13 17.98 -10.61
C ARG A 883 13.47 18.45 -11.15
N LEU A 884 13.76 18.16 -12.42
CA LEU A 884 14.99 18.57 -13.10
C LEU A 884 15.12 20.10 -13.20
N ALA A 885 14.01 20.79 -13.52
CA ALA A 885 13.96 22.25 -13.57
C ALA A 885 14.37 22.88 -12.22
N LEU A 886 13.78 22.40 -11.12
CA LEU A 886 14.14 22.90 -9.79
C LEU A 886 15.58 22.57 -9.40
N ALA A 887 16.04 21.35 -9.69
CA ALA A 887 17.41 20.94 -9.39
C ALA A 887 18.44 21.81 -10.13
N ALA A 888 18.21 22.09 -11.41
CA ALA A 888 19.07 22.98 -12.20
C ALA A 888 19.05 24.42 -11.68
N ALA A 889 17.86 24.95 -11.37
CA ALA A 889 17.72 26.29 -10.82
C ALA A 889 18.45 26.45 -9.47
N ARG A 890 18.29 25.50 -8.54
CA ARG A 890 19.03 25.49 -7.26
C ARG A 890 20.53 25.38 -7.49
N GLY A 891 20.95 24.48 -8.38
CA GLY A 891 22.36 24.29 -8.72
C GLY A 891 23.02 25.58 -9.23
N ARG A 892 22.32 26.36 -10.06
CA ARG A 892 22.87 27.58 -10.69
C ARG A 892 22.68 28.86 -9.88
N LEU A 893 21.54 29.01 -9.19
CA LEU A 893 21.13 30.27 -8.58
C LEU A 893 21.43 30.30 -7.08
N ASP A 894 21.31 29.17 -6.37
CA ASP A 894 21.58 29.12 -4.93
C ASP A 894 23.09 29.07 -4.61
N GLN A 895 23.92 28.54 -5.52
CA GLN A 895 25.38 28.50 -5.33
C GLN A 895 26.06 29.88 -5.40
N VAL A 896 25.49 30.83 -6.17
CA VAL A 896 26.06 32.18 -6.33
C VAL A 896 25.86 33.03 -5.07
N ALA A 897 24.78 32.78 -4.30
CA ALA A 897 24.52 33.48 -3.05
C ALA A 897 25.53 33.13 -1.93
N SER A 898 26.15 31.95 -1.98
CA SER A 898 27.12 31.49 -0.96
C SER A 898 28.56 31.96 -1.21
N ALA A 899 28.87 32.57 -2.36
CA ALA A 899 30.19 33.12 -2.67
C ALA A 899 30.29 34.64 -2.40
N ALA A 900 29.16 35.29 -2.08
CA ALA A 900 29.06 36.73 -1.80
C ALA A 900 28.71 37.06 -0.33
N ALA A 901 28.58 36.03 0.52
CA ALA A 901 28.51 36.12 1.99
C ALA A 901 29.79 35.55 2.59
#